data_AF-A0A9P8N455-F1
#
_entry.id   AF-A0A9P8N455-F1
#
_cell.length_a   1.000
_cell.length_b   1.000
_cell.length_c   1.000
_cell.angle_alpha   90.00
_cell.angle_beta   90.00
_cell.angle_gamma   90.00
#
_symmetry.space_group_name_H-M   'P 1'
#
loop_
_entity.id
_entity.type
_entity.pdbx_description
1 polymer ?
#
loop_
_entity_poly.entity_id
_entity_poly.type
_entity_poly.pdbx_seq_one_letter_code
_entity_poly.pdbx_strand_id
1 'polypeptide(L)'
;MPVVKGGVWTNIEDEILKASVSKYGLNQWARVSSLLARKTPKQCKARWNEWLDPSIKKIEWSKEEDEKLLHLAKIMPTQWRTIAPIVGRTANQCLERYQKLLDEAEARESSTLGLTGPEGGETQAPSAADTRRLRPGELDPDPETKPARPDTIDLDEDEKEMLSEARARLANTQGKKAKRKARERQQEESRRLASLQKRRELKTAGINIKVVTRKKGEMDYNADIPFEKKAAPGFYDTLDELSRNELQRQAFDPRKQQLATKRKGDGDEDGERKRRKNEKEGMSDSQKAAIKAGQMQKLREAEQNSKRRALNLPAPQVNDGELEEIIKMGKMGEAANTMARESDNDATRGLVNSYSTLNTNAPIRTPKAPAQEDHIANEIRNIRALNETKSALLGGENTPLHEGAGSTGFEGIAPRKQTVATPNPMSTPLRGANGVGATPGRPGQTPMRTPRDTFALNQDGAMTPTSATPRDVRMHEMAARNQVRAGLASLPRPKDTEWEFEIPDDQQETGMSEEARQEDAAERDRRERERREAEEELERRRRSQVMQRGLPRPLVVDLTHLAKAADQMTDPAAAMIAREAAALVAHDASKYPLPGSELKGTPHTIDHIDDSALADARLLILSETKPRPSLAEIQGVFDGRAPDSTLLGLGCYNDDEEEQKSAMRAAFDSAQDSIMASAEEGTKMEKKLALHLGGYQKRQKMLKDKVKDAWEALEKARNALGGFQTLAISEDVAVTRRLEALREEVSLVTRRERQAQDEFRKVRDELDALRAGGVNGYH
;
A
#
# COMPACT_ATOMS: atom_id res chain seq x y z
N MET A 1 -41.09 20.04 -16.66
CA MET A 1 -41.89 19.03 -17.40
C MET A 1 -42.39 17.98 -16.43
N PRO A 2 -43.64 17.50 -16.53
CA PRO A 2 -44.07 16.36 -15.72
C PRO A 2 -43.22 15.15 -16.14
N VAL A 3 -42.42 14.64 -15.20
CA VAL A 3 -41.60 13.44 -15.42
C VAL A 3 -42.58 12.28 -15.63
N VAL A 4 -42.71 11.82 -16.87
CA VAL A 4 -43.49 10.62 -17.19
C VAL A 4 -42.77 9.45 -16.52
N LYS A 5 -43.34 8.96 -15.41
CA LYS A 5 -42.80 7.84 -14.64
C LYS A 5 -43.39 6.54 -15.18
N GLY A 6 -42.53 5.61 -15.55
CA GLY A 6 -42.92 4.34 -16.17
C GLY A 6 -42.08 4.01 -17.40
N GLY A 7 -42.54 3.00 -18.15
CA GLY A 7 -41.83 2.43 -19.28
C GLY A 7 -41.17 1.09 -18.95
N VAL A 8 -40.56 0.51 -19.97
CA VAL A 8 -39.93 -0.81 -19.91
C VAL A 8 -38.79 -0.82 -18.89
N TRP A 9 -38.59 -1.96 -18.23
CA TRP A 9 -37.51 -2.19 -17.29
C TRP A 9 -36.21 -2.56 -18.01
N THR A 10 -35.10 -1.92 -17.63
CA THR A 10 -33.76 -2.30 -18.11
C THR A 10 -33.04 -3.19 -17.10
N ASN A 11 -32.03 -3.92 -17.56
CA ASN A 11 -31.26 -4.81 -16.70
C ASN A 11 -30.50 -4.02 -15.61
N ILE A 12 -29.99 -2.82 -15.92
CA ILE A 12 -29.45 -1.88 -14.92
C ILE A 12 -30.45 -1.54 -13.82
N GLU A 13 -31.69 -1.19 -14.17
CA GLU A 13 -32.71 -0.85 -13.18
C GLU A 13 -33.04 -2.05 -12.27
N ASP A 14 -33.13 -3.24 -12.84
CA ASP A 14 -33.38 -4.50 -12.10
C ASP A 14 -32.22 -4.82 -11.15
N GLU A 15 -30.96 -4.66 -11.56
CA GLU A 15 -29.79 -4.89 -10.70
C GLU A 15 -29.69 -3.85 -9.56
N ILE A 16 -29.97 -2.58 -9.84
CA ILE A 16 -30.05 -1.54 -8.81
C ILE A 16 -31.20 -1.86 -7.83
N LEU A 17 -32.34 -2.36 -8.34
CA LEU A 17 -33.47 -2.76 -7.52
C LEU A 17 -33.10 -3.92 -6.58
N LYS A 18 -32.44 -4.97 -7.09
CA LYS A 18 -31.93 -6.09 -6.26
C LYS A 18 -30.98 -5.62 -5.17
N ALA A 19 -29.98 -4.80 -5.51
CA ALA A 19 -29.03 -4.27 -4.54
C ALA A 19 -29.69 -3.36 -3.50
N SER A 20 -30.69 -2.57 -3.92
CA SER A 20 -31.44 -1.69 -3.04
C SER A 20 -32.34 -2.46 -2.07
N VAL A 21 -32.99 -3.53 -2.53
CA VAL A 21 -33.80 -4.42 -1.67
C VAL A 21 -32.90 -5.15 -0.67
N SER A 22 -31.72 -5.60 -1.08
CA SER A 22 -30.73 -6.19 -0.16
C SER A 22 -30.33 -5.23 0.97
N LYS A 23 -30.18 -3.93 0.68
CA LYS A 23 -29.80 -2.92 1.69
C LYS A 23 -30.97 -2.40 2.55
N TYR A 24 -32.13 -2.13 1.95
CA TYR A 24 -33.25 -1.44 2.61
C TYR A 24 -34.41 -2.36 3.01
N GLY A 25 -34.42 -3.61 2.53
CA GLY A 25 -35.48 -4.58 2.74
C GLY A 25 -36.76 -4.32 1.94
N LEU A 26 -37.74 -5.21 2.10
CA LEU A 26 -39.00 -5.25 1.35
C LEU A 26 -40.07 -4.26 1.83
N ASN A 27 -39.79 -3.46 2.87
CA ASN A 27 -40.76 -2.55 3.47
C ASN A 27 -40.53 -1.08 3.10
N GLN A 28 -39.39 -0.73 2.51
CA GLN A 28 -38.96 0.66 2.26
C GLN A 28 -38.96 1.04 0.77
N TRP A 29 -40.05 0.74 0.05
CA TRP A 29 -40.16 0.97 -1.40
C TRP A 29 -39.97 2.43 -1.84
N ALA A 30 -40.36 3.40 -1.00
CA ALA A 30 -40.12 4.82 -1.29
C ALA A 30 -38.62 5.14 -1.39
N ARG A 31 -37.82 4.55 -0.49
CA ARG A 31 -36.36 4.73 -0.47
C ARG A 31 -35.70 4.00 -1.64
N VAL A 32 -36.19 2.82 -1.97
CA VAL A 32 -35.75 2.05 -3.15
C VAL A 32 -36.03 2.83 -4.45
N SER A 33 -37.27 3.33 -4.64
CA SER A 33 -37.61 4.12 -5.83
C SER A 33 -36.82 5.43 -5.94
N SER A 34 -36.35 5.99 -4.83
CA SER A 34 -35.53 7.20 -4.86
C SER A 34 -34.13 6.99 -5.46
N LEU A 35 -33.71 5.73 -5.70
CA LEU A 35 -32.49 5.38 -6.42
C LEU A 35 -32.76 5.16 -7.93
N LEU A 36 -34.03 5.04 -8.34
CA LEU A 36 -34.44 4.79 -9.72
C LEU A 36 -35.23 6.01 -10.22
N ALA A 37 -34.61 6.88 -11.03
CA ALA A 37 -35.15 8.19 -11.37
C ALA A 37 -36.55 8.14 -12.04
N ARG A 38 -36.80 7.13 -12.88
CA ARG A 38 -38.02 7.02 -13.71
C ARG A 38 -39.06 6.04 -13.17
N LYS A 39 -38.81 5.38 -12.04
CA LYS A 39 -39.70 4.33 -11.49
C LYS A 39 -40.32 4.77 -10.15
N THR A 40 -41.60 4.46 -9.97
CA THR A 40 -42.33 4.78 -8.73
C THR A 40 -42.19 3.67 -7.68
N PRO A 41 -42.47 3.95 -6.39
CA PRO A 41 -42.47 2.92 -5.34
C PRO A 41 -43.41 1.75 -5.65
N LYS A 42 -44.56 2.02 -6.28
CA LYS A 42 -45.54 1.00 -6.66
C LYS A 42 -44.99 0.10 -7.76
N GLN A 43 -44.39 0.68 -8.79
CA GLN A 43 -43.75 -0.04 -9.89
C GLN A 43 -42.58 -0.90 -9.38
N CYS A 44 -41.73 -0.37 -8.48
CA CYS A 44 -40.63 -1.14 -7.88
C CYS A 44 -41.14 -2.35 -7.09
N LYS A 45 -42.22 -2.17 -6.32
CA LYS A 45 -42.84 -3.26 -5.55
C LYS A 45 -43.48 -4.31 -6.45
N ALA A 46 -44.21 -3.88 -7.48
CA ALA A 46 -44.83 -4.78 -8.46
C ALA A 46 -43.76 -5.58 -9.21
N ARG A 47 -42.73 -4.90 -9.75
CA ARG A 47 -41.58 -5.54 -10.40
C ARG A 47 -40.88 -6.57 -9.52
N TRP A 48 -40.72 -6.28 -8.23
CA TRP A 48 -40.14 -7.24 -7.29
C TRP A 48 -41.02 -8.49 -7.16
N ASN A 49 -42.30 -8.30 -6.84
CA ASN A 49 -43.23 -9.38 -6.58
C ASN A 49 -43.62 -10.20 -7.82
N GLU A 50 -43.50 -9.64 -9.02
CA GLU A 50 -43.91 -10.27 -10.27
C GLU A 50 -42.74 -10.85 -11.07
N TRP A 51 -41.53 -10.31 -10.91
CA TRP A 51 -40.37 -10.75 -11.69
C TRP A 51 -39.10 -11.01 -10.89
N LEU A 52 -38.71 -10.19 -9.91
CA LEU A 52 -37.37 -10.29 -9.30
C LEU A 52 -37.26 -11.16 -8.07
N ASP A 53 -38.37 -11.46 -7.39
CA ASP A 53 -38.36 -12.30 -6.20
C ASP A 53 -37.79 -13.70 -6.54
N PRO A 54 -36.72 -14.16 -5.85
CA PRO A 54 -36.15 -15.49 -6.08
C PRO A 54 -37.13 -16.64 -5.86
N SER A 55 -38.23 -16.42 -5.12
CA SER A 55 -39.29 -17.42 -4.95
C SER A 55 -40.11 -17.66 -6.23
N ILE A 56 -40.01 -16.80 -7.24
CA ILE A 56 -40.73 -16.94 -8.50
C ILE A 56 -40.02 -17.92 -9.41
N LYS A 57 -40.68 -19.03 -9.74
CA LYS A 57 -40.19 -19.99 -10.72
C LYS A 57 -40.29 -19.40 -12.14
N LYS A 58 -39.15 -19.31 -12.84
CA LYS A 58 -39.07 -18.90 -14.27
C LYS A 58 -38.70 -20.06 -15.21
N ILE A 59 -38.71 -21.28 -14.69
CA ILE A 59 -38.53 -22.50 -15.48
C ILE A 59 -39.78 -22.82 -16.29
N GLU A 60 -39.65 -23.73 -17.26
CA GLU A 60 -40.78 -24.22 -18.07
C GLU A 60 -41.90 -24.83 -17.19
N TRP A 61 -43.11 -24.88 -17.73
CA TRP A 61 -44.28 -25.43 -17.04
C TRP A 61 -44.23 -26.96 -17.06
N SER A 62 -44.43 -27.59 -15.89
CA SER A 62 -44.61 -29.03 -15.86
C SER A 62 -46.05 -29.41 -16.20
N LYS A 63 -46.25 -30.63 -16.69
CA LYS A 63 -47.60 -31.16 -16.99
C LYS A 63 -48.49 -31.16 -15.74
N GLU A 64 -47.93 -31.48 -14.58
CA GLU A 64 -48.64 -31.42 -13.29
C GLU A 64 -49.07 -30.00 -12.91
N GLU A 65 -48.25 -29.00 -13.21
CA GLU A 65 -48.58 -27.58 -12.98
C GLU A 65 -49.70 -27.12 -13.92
N ASP A 66 -49.68 -27.55 -15.19
CA ASP A 66 -50.72 -27.24 -16.19
C ASP A 66 -52.07 -27.91 -15.85
N GLU A 67 -52.07 -29.18 -15.45
CA GLU A 67 -53.29 -29.89 -15.03
C GLU A 67 -53.92 -29.24 -13.80
N LYS A 68 -53.09 -28.89 -12.81
CA LYS A 68 -53.53 -28.17 -11.62
C LYS A 68 -54.08 -26.79 -11.98
N LEU A 69 -53.44 -26.06 -12.89
CA LEU A 69 -53.88 -24.76 -13.37
C LEU A 69 -55.26 -24.85 -14.03
N LEU A 70 -55.45 -25.80 -14.95
CA LEU A 70 -56.72 -26.01 -15.65
C LEU A 70 -57.84 -26.42 -14.68
N HIS A 71 -57.55 -27.32 -13.74
CA HIS A 71 -58.51 -27.74 -12.72
C HIS A 71 -58.96 -26.57 -11.84
N LEU A 72 -58.01 -25.76 -11.35
CA LEU A 72 -58.31 -24.60 -10.51
C LEU A 72 -58.98 -23.47 -11.28
N ALA A 73 -58.61 -23.22 -12.54
CA ALA A 73 -59.27 -22.23 -13.39
C ALA A 73 -60.74 -22.60 -13.69
N LYS A 74 -61.03 -23.92 -13.79
CA LYS A 74 -62.40 -24.42 -13.94
C LYS A 74 -63.23 -24.25 -12.66
N ILE A 75 -62.63 -24.43 -11.48
CA ILE A 75 -63.32 -24.30 -10.18
C ILE A 75 -63.48 -22.83 -9.76
N MET A 76 -62.47 -22.00 -10.02
CA MET A 76 -62.42 -20.59 -9.64
C MET A 76 -62.23 -19.71 -10.89
N PRO A 77 -63.30 -19.38 -11.63
CA PRO A 77 -63.19 -18.60 -12.85
C PRO A 77 -62.56 -17.23 -12.63
N THR A 78 -61.50 -16.90 -13.38
CA THR A 78 -60.82 -15.58 -13.41
C THR A 78 -60.19 -15.10 -12.09
N GLN A 79 -60.07 -15.96 -11.07
CA GLN A 79 -59.48 -15.60 -9.77
C GLN A 79 -57.98 -15.86 -9.69
N TRP A 80 -57.20 -15.30 -10.61
CA TRP A 80 -55.77 -15.60 -10.77
C TRP A 80 -54.91 -15.32 -9.55
N ARG A 81 -55.26 -14.30 -8.74
CA ARG A 81 -54.56 -13.98 -7.48
C ARG A 81 -54.75 -15.05 -6.40
N THR A 82 -55.87 -15.77 -6.41
CA THR A 82 -56.15 -16.89 -5.49
C THR A 82 -55.53 -18.18 -5.99
N ILE A 83 -55.51 -18.39 -7.31
CA ILE A 83 -54.94 -19.59 -7.95
C ILE A 83 -53.41 -19.60 -7.87
N ALA A 84 -52.77 -18.45 -8.09
CA ALA A 84 -51.31 -18.30 -8.17
C ALA A 84 -50.54 -18.91 -6.97
N PRO A 85 -50.89 -18.61 -5.70
CA PRO A 85 -50.23 -19.21 -4.54
C PRO A 85 -50.36 -20.74 -4.46
N ILE A 86 -51.45 -21.31 -4.98
CA ILE A 86 -51.72 -22.76 -4.94
C ILE A 86 -50.90 -23.49 -6.02
N VAL A 87 -50.74 -22.86 -7.19
CA VAL A 87 -49.91 -23.39 -8.29
C VAL A 87 -48.41 -23.13 -8.03
N GLY A 88 -48.06 -22.10 -7.26
CA GLY A 88 -46.68 -21.72 -6.96
C GLY A 88 -46.02 -20.89 -8.08
N ARG A 89 -46.83 -20.17 -8.86
CA ARG A 89 -46.41 -19.25 -9.94
C ARG A 89 -47.08 -17.89 -9.74
N THR A 90 -46.68 -16.87 -10.49
CA THR A 90 -47.32 -15.54 -10.41
C THR A 90 -48.69 -15.53 -11.12
N ALA A 91 -49.58 -14.61 -10.72
CA ALA A 91 -50.92 -14.51 -11.29
C ALA A 91 -50.90 -14.26 -12.81
N ASN A 92 -49.99 -13.42 -13.29
CA ASN A 92 -49.86 -13.12 -14.71
C ASN A 92 -49.26 -14.31 -15.49
N GLN A 93 -48.26 -15.02 -14.94
CA GLN A 93 -47.77 -16.26 -15.54
C GLN A 93 -48.89 -17.32 -15.67
N CYS A 94 -49.72 -17.48 -14.64
CA CYS A 94 -50.87 -18.40 -14.68
C CYS A 94 -51.89 -18.00 -15.75
N LEU A 95 -52.23 -16.72 -15.85
CA LEU A 95 -53.17 -16.21 -16.85
C LEU A 95 -52.65 -16.40 -18.28
N GLU A 96 -51.40 -16.00 -18.56
CA GLU A 96 -50.78 -16.15 -19.88
C GLU A 96 -50.66 -17.62 -20.28
N ARG A 97 -50.25 -18.49 -19.35
CA ARG A 97 -50.18 -19.93 -19.63
C ARG A 97 -51.56 -20.52 -19.91
N TYR A 98 -52.57 -20.15 -19.14
CA TYR A 98 -53.94 -20.61 -19.34
C TYR A 98 -54.49 -20.18 -20.72
N GLN A 99 -54.31 -18.91 -21.09
CA GLN A 99 -54.69 -18.41 -22.42
C GLN A 99 -53.95 -19.17 -23.52
N LYS A 100 -52.64 -19.40 -23.37
CA LYS A 100 -51.85 -20.17 -24.33
C LYS A 100 -52.33 -21.61 -24.47
N LEU A 101 -52.73 -22.26 -23.36
CA LEU A 101 -53.28 -23.63 -23.39
C LEU A 101 -54.65 -23.68 -24.08
N LEU A 102 -55.48 -22.65 -23.92
CA LEU A 102 -56.75 -22.53 -24.65
C LEU A 102 -56.50 -22.28 -26.14
N ASP A 103 -55.63 -21.33 -26.50
CA ASP A 103 -55.28 -21.03 -27.88
C ASP A 103 -54.66 -22.27 -28.58
N GLU A 104 -53.84 -23.06 -27.87
CA GLU A 104 -53.27 -24.32 -28.38
C GLU A 104 -54.33 -25.41 -28.59
N ALA A 105 -55.34 -25.47 -27.71
CA ALA A 105 -56.47 -26.39 -27.87
C ALA A 105 -57.37 -25.96 -29.06
N GLU A 106 -57.72 -24.68 -29.16
CA GLU A 106 -58.50 -24.12 -30.27
C GLU A 106 -57.75 -24.25 -31.61
N ALA A 107 -56.44 -24.03 -31.62
CA ALA A 107 -55.59 -24.24 -32.80
C ALA A 107 -55.54 -25.72 -33.21
N ARG A 108 -55.47 -26.65 -32.24
CA ARG A 108 -55.54 -28.09 -32.53
C ARG A 108 -56.90 -28.50 -33.07
N GLU A 109 -57.99 -28.01 -32.47
CA GLU A 109 -59.37 -28.31 -32.90
C GLU A 109 -59.66 -27.76 -34.31
N SER A 110 -59.26 -26.51 -34.58
CA SER A 110 -59.38 -25.88 -35.90
C SER A 110 -58.47 -26.55 -36.95
N SER A 111 -57.27 -27.00 -36.56
CA SER A 111 -56.40 -27.80 -37.42
C SER A 111 -56.99 -29.19 -37.71
N THR A 112 -57.70 -29.83 -36.76
CA THR A 112 -58.39 -31.11 -37.00
C THR A 112 -59.64 -30.98 -37.86
N LEU A 113 -60.23 -29.78 -37.96
CA LEU A 113 -61.38 -29.51 -38.84
C LEU A 113 -60.99 -29.19 -40.30
N GLY A 114 -59.78 -29.59 -40.73
CA GLY A 114 -59.46 -29.87 -42.13
C GLY A 114 -59.52 -28.70 -43.12
N LEU A 115 -59.36 -27.45 -42.69
CA LEU A 115 -59.33 -26.29 -43.60
C LEU A 115 -57.91 -25.77 -43.91
N THR A 116 -56.87 -26.32 -43.27
CA THR A 116 -55.47 -26.01 -43.56
C THR A 116 -54.68 -27.32 -43.70
N GLY A 117 -54.06 -27.52 -44.87
CA GLY A 117 -53.38 -28.76 -45.25
C GLY A 117 -52.22 -29.18 -44.32
N PRO A 118 -51.74 -30.43 -44.44
CA PRO A 118 -50.79 -31.01 -43.52
C PRO A 118 -49.34 -30.63 -43.83
N GLU A 119 -48.51 -30.72 -42.80
CA GLU A 119 -47.04 -30.57 -42.73
C GLU A 119 -46.47 -29.15 -42.52
N GLY A 120 -45.89 -28.95 -41.34
CA GLY A 120 -45.01 -27.80 -41.06
C GLY A 120 -45.07 -27.31 -39.62
N GLY A 121 -44.79 -28.18 -38.65
CA GLY A 121 -44.50 -27.74 -37.29
C GLY A 121 -43.29 -26.78 -37.28
N GLU A 122 -43.42 -25.72 -36.50
CA GLU A 122 -42.36 -24.82 -36.00
C GLU A 122 -41.99 -23.55 -36.79
N THR A 123 -42.53 -23.28 -38.00
CA THR A 123 -42.22 -22.01 -38.71
C THR A 123 -43.42 -21.28 -39.34
N GLN A 124 -44.62 -21.40 -38.76
CA GLN A 124 -45.73 -20.52 -39.16
C GLN A 124 -45.64 -19.16 -38.46
N ALA A 125 -45.53 -18.10 -39.26
CA ALA A 125 -45.69 -16.73 -38.79
C ALA A 125 -47.05 -16.58 -38.09
N PRO A 126 -47.12 -15.86 -36.94
CA PRO A 126 -48.36 -15.69 -36.21
C PRO A 126 -49.42 -15.06 -37.11
N SER A 127 -50.66 -15.59 -37.05
CA SER A 127 -51.77 -15.11 -37.86
C SER A 127 -51.98 -13.59 -37.66
N ALA A 128 -52.45 -12.90 -38.70
CA ALA A 128 -52.65 -11.45 -38.71
C ALA A 128 -53.62 -10.90 -37.63
N ALA A 129 -54.34 -11.79 -36.94
CA ALA A 129 -55.19 -11.46 -35.79
C ALA A 129 -54.38 -11.30 -34.49
N ASP A 130 -53.25 -12.01 -34.35
CA ASP A 130 -52.39 -12.00 -33.16
C ASP A 130 -51.47 -10.77 -33.13
N THR A 131 -51.10 -10.26 -34.30
CA THR A 131 -50.27 -9.06 -34.48
C THR A 131 -51.01 -7.73 -34.24
N ARG A 132 -52.31 -7.76 -33.90
CA ARG A 132 -53.16 -6.56 -33.73
C ARG A 132 -53.95 -6.50 -32.42
N ARG A 133 -53.53 -7.22 -31.36
CA ARG A 133 -54.18 -7.10 -30.03
C ARG A 133 -53.83 -5.81 -29.28
N LEU A 134 -52.75 -5.12 -29.63
CA LEU A 134 -52.40 -3.79 -29.10
C LEU A 134 -52.49 -2.74 -30.22
N ARG A 135 -53.12 -1.59 -29.95
CA ARG A 135 -53.13 -0.47 -30.90
C ARG A 135 -51.71 0.09 -31.00
N PRO A 136 -51.15 0.28 -32.21
CA PRO A 136 -49.84 0.93 -32.36
C PRO A 136 -49.84 2.30 -31.64
N GLY A 137 -49.00 2.44 -30.61
CA GLY A 137 -48.87 3.65 -29.81
C GLY A 137 -49.45 3.60 -28.39
N GLU A 138 -50.09 2.49 -27.98
CA GLU A 138 -50.55 2.31 -26.60
C GLU A 138 -49.41 1.88 -25.66
N LEU A 139 -49.38 2.48 -24.46
CA LEU A 139 -48.42 2.13 -23.40
C LEU A 139 -48.90 0.83 -22.75
N ASP A 140 -48.00 -0.16 -22.66
CA ASP A 140 -48.30 -1.43 -22.00
C ASP A 140 -48.78 -1.19 -20.56
N PRO A 141 -49.94 -1.72 -20.15
CA PRO A 141 -50.48 -1.54 -18.80
C PRO A 141 -49.63 -2.20 -17.70
N ASP A 142 -48.99 -3.34 -17.97
CA ASP A 142 -48.25 -4.13 -16.97
C ASP A 142 -46.80 -4.46 -17.41
N PRO A 143 -45.93 -3.44 -17.63
CA PRO A 143 -44.55 -3.64 -18.06
C PRO A 143 -43.68 -4.37 -17.03
N GLU A 144 -44.12 -4.47 -15.77
CA GLU A 144 -43.42 -5.15 -14.67
C GLU A 144 -43.31 -6.67 -14.85
N THR A 145 -44.17 -7.28 -15.66
CA THR A 145 -44.18 -8.72 -15.92
C THR A 145 -43.17 -9.16 -16.98
N LYS A 146 -42.72 -8.24 -17.83
CA LYS A 146 -41.91 -8.54 -19.01
C LYS A 146 -40.42 -8.68 -18.69
N PRO A 147 -39.66 -9.48 -19.46
CA PRO A 147 -38.21 -9.52 -19.33
C PRO A 147 -37.57 -8.14 -19.44
N ALA A 148 -36.48 -7.91 -18.70
CA ALA A 148 -35.74 -6.66 -18.80
C ALA A 148 -35.08 -6.52 -20.18
N ARG A 149 -35.02 -5.29 -20.69
CA ARG A 149 -34.23 -4.98 -21.87
C ARG A 149 -32.73 -5.12 -21.55
N PRO A 150 -31.95 -5.82 -22.40
CA PRO A 150 -30.50 -5.84 -22.28
C PRO A 150 -29.91 -4.42 -22.35
N ASP A 151 -28.80 -4.24 -21.65
CA ASP A 151 -28.10 -2.95 -21.58
C ASP A 151 -27.51 -2.59 -22.95
N THR A 152 -27.60 -1.31 -23.34
CA THR A 152 -26.96 -0.83 -24.57
C THR A 152 -25.44 -0.76 -24.38
N ILE A 153 -24.69 -0.97 -25.47
CA ILE A 153 -23.22 -0.90 -25.44
C ILE A 153 -22.77 0.50 -25.01
N ASP A 154 -23.41 1.52 -25.58
CA ASP A 154 -23.24 2.91 -25.18
C ASP A 154 -24.36 3.27 -24.20
N LEU A 155 -24.04 3.21 -22.91
CA LEU A 155 -24.95 3.66 -21.85
C LEU A 155 -25.11 5.17 -21.90
N ASP A 156 -26.36 5.63 -21.84
CA ASP A 156 -26.69 7.05 -21.81
C ASP A 156 -26.21 7.70 -20.50
N GLU A 157 -26.11 9.03 -20.49
CA GLU A 157 -25.66 9.79 -19.31
C GLU A 157 -26.57 9.54 -18.09
N ASP A 158 -27.88 9.46 -18.31
CA ASP A 158 -28.88 9.18 -17.27
C ASP A 158 -28.62 7.83 -16.58
N GLU A 159 -28.28 6.79 -17.34
CA GLU A 159 -28.05 5.44 -16.80
C GLU A 159 -26.71 5.36 -16.04
N LYS A 160 -25.67 6.02 -16.59
CA LYS A 160 -24.37 6.15 -15.92
C LYS A 160 -24.47 6.93 -14.62
N GLU A 161 -25.21 8.05 -14.62
CA GLU A 161 -25.44 8.86 -13.44
C GLU A 161 -26.22 8.05 -12.39
N MET A 162 -27.30 7.38 -12.79
CA MET A 162 -28.10 6.51 -11.93
C MET A 162 -27.26 5.40 -11.28
N LEU A 163 -26.38 4.74 -12.04
CA LEU A 163 -25.44 3.73 -11.51
C LEU A 163 -24.45 4.33 -10.51
N SER A 164 -23.90 5.50 -10.82
CA SER A 164 -22.93 6.18 -9.94
C SER A 164 -23.58 6.63 -8.63
N GLU A 165 -24.82 7.13 -8.70
CA GLU A 165 -25.61 7.54 -7.55
C GLU A 165 -25.99 6.34 -6.69
N ALA A 166 -26.44 5.24 -7.31
CA ALA A 166 -26.76 4.00 -6.62
C ALA A 166 -25.53 3.48 -5.84
N ARG A 167 -24.36 3.42 -6.48
CA ARG A 167 -23.10 3.01 -5.83
C ARG A 167 -22.77 3.91 -4.63
N ALA A 168 -22.85 5.23 -4.80
CA ALA A 168 -22.56 6.18 -3.73
C ALA A 168 -23.53 6.07 -2.54
N ARG A 169 -24.83 5.89 -2.81
CA ARG A 169 -25.87 5.73 -1.79
C ARG A 169 -25.77 4.38 -1.08
N LEU A 170 -25.47 3.30 -1.79
CA LEU A 170 -25.27 1.97 -1.21
C LEU A 170 -24.01 1.92 -0.34
N ALA A 171 -22.92 2.59 -0.72
CA ALA A 171 -21.70 2.67 0.09
C ALA A 171 -21.82 3.57 1.35
N ASN A 172 -22.78 4.50 1.36
CA ASN A 172 -22.96 5.41 2.48
C ASN A 172 -23.82 4.79 3.60
N THR A 173 -23.24 4.64 4.79
CA THR A 173 -23.93 4.25 6.03
C THR A 173 -23.97 5.40 7.05
N GLN A 174 -23.21 6.48 6.81
CA GLN A 174 -23.03 7.56 7.78
C GLN A 174 -24.05 8.70 7.57
N GLY A 175 -24.68 9.11 8.67
CA GLY A 175 -25.57 10.28 8.72
C GLY A 175 -24.84 11.62 8.75
N LYS A 176 -25.60 12.72 8.69
CA LYS A 176 -25.07 14.11 8.68
C LYS A 176 -24.17 14.41 9.89
N LYS A 177 -24.56 13.96 11.09
CA LYS A 177 -23.80 14.21 12.34
C LYS A 177 -22.43 13.51 12.34
N ALA A 178 -22.38 12.25 11.89
CA ALA A 178 -21.13 11.50 11.78
C ALA A 178 -20.18 12.15 10.78
N LYS A 179 -20.67 12.49 9.57
CA LYS A 179 -19.86 13.18 8.56
C LYS A 179 -19.37 14.56 9.03
N ARG A 180 -20.22 15.34 9.70
CA ARG A 180 -19.83 16.63 10.29
C ARG A 180 -18.75 16.45 11.34
N LYS A 181 -18.92 15.51 12.28
CA LYS A 181 -17.95 15.27 13.35
C LYS A 181 -16.62 14.71 12.82
N ALA A 182 -16.64 13.90 11.75
CA ALA A 182 -15.42 13.46 11.08
C ALA A 182 -14.65 14.63 10.46
N ARG A 183 -15.33 15.54 9.74
CA ARG A 183 -14.71 16.75 9.20
C ARG A 183 -14.21 17.69 10.30
N GLU A 184 -14.96 17.86 11.37
CA GLU A 184 -14.58 18.68 12.53
C GLU A 184 -13.30 18.14 13.17
N ARG A 185 -13.19 16.81 13.36
CA ARG A 185 -11.98 16.16 13.85
C ARG A 185 -10.78 16.39 12.92
N GLN A 186 -10.95 16.22 11.62
CA GLN A 186 -9.88 16.46 10.65
C GLN A 186 -9.41 17.92 10.65
N GLN A 187 -10.34 18.88 10.77
CA GLN A 187 -10.01 20.30 10.88
C GLN A 187 -9.32 20.63 12.21
N GLU A 188 -9.68 19.94 13.29
CA GLU A 188 -9.02 20.10 14.59
C GLU A 188 -7.59 19.54 14.56
N GLU A 189 -7.39 18.37 13.94
CA GLU A 189 -6.07 17.78 13.71
C GLU A 189 -5.18 18.70 12.85
N SER A 190 -5.72 19.26 11.76
CA SER A 190 -4.97 20.19 10.91
C SER A 190 -4.64 21.50 11.63
N ARG A 191 -5.58 22.07 12.40
CA ARG A 191 -5.32 23.24 13.27
C ARG A 191 -4.27 22.94 14.33
N ARG A 192 -4.30 21.74 14.92
CA ARG A 192 -3.30 21.29 15.89
C ARG A 192 -1.91 21.19 15.25
N LEU A 193 -1.79 20.61 14.06
CA LEU A 193 -0.52 20.53 13.35
C LEU A 193 0.02 21.91 12.97
N ALA A 194 -0.83 22.80 12.45
CA ALA A 194 -0.44 24.16 12.11
C ALA A 194 0.02 24.97 13.34
N SER A 195 -0.69 24.85 14.47
CA SER A 195 -0.28 25.53 15.71
C SER A 195 1.01 24.94 16.30
N LEU A 196 1.23 23.63 16.18
CA LEU A 196 2.48 22.98 16.56
C LEU A 196 3.66 23.44 15.69
N GLN A 197 3.43 23.59 14.38
CA GLN A 197 4.46 24.09 13.46
C GLN A 197 4.85 25.53 13.82
N LYS A 198 3.88 26.45 13.95
CA LYS A 198 4.14 27.83 14.35
C LYS A 198 4.88 27.90 15.69
N ARG A 199 4.49 27.07 16.65
CA ARG A 199 5.16 27.00 17.95
C ARG A 199 6.60 26.50 17.81
N ARG A 200 6.87 25.54 16.93
CA ARG A 200 8.23 25.06 16.67
C ARG A 200 9.08 26.19 16.08
N GLU A 201 8.56 26.90 15.08
CA GLU A 201 9.23 28.04 14.43
C GLU A 201 9.55 29.16 15.43
N LEU A 202 8.60 29.52 16.28
CA LEU A 202 8.80 30.52 17.34
C LEU A 202 9.83 30.06 18.37
N LYS A 203 9.78 28.79 18.78
CA LYS A 203 10.75 28.23 19.72
C LYS A 203 12.16 28.15 19.13
N THR A 204 12.29 27.81 17.84
CA THR A 204 13.58 27.83 17.13
C THR A 204 14.12 29.25 16.96
N ALA A 205 13.24 30.24 16.80
CA ALA A 205 13.60 31.66 16.84
C ALA A 205 13.84 32.19 18.27
N GLY A 206 13.80 31.33 19.31
CA GLY A 206 14.03 31.69 20.71
C GLY A 206 12.84 32.35 21.41
N ILE A 207 11.69 32.52 20.75
CA ILE A 207 10.50 33.17 21.29
C ILE A 207 9.62 32.14 22.01
N ASN A 208 9.68 32.12 23.34
CA ASN A 208 8.90 31.20 24.18
C ASN A 208 7.55 31.80 24.61
N ILE A 209 6.51 31.61 23.79
CA ILE A 209 5.14 32.00 24.14
C ILE A 209 4.46 30.88 24.97
N LYS A 210 3.94 31.24 26.15
CA LYS A 210 3.14 30.35 27.00
C LYS A 210 1.72 30.25 26.43
N VAL A 211 1.29 29.05 26.04
CA VAL A 211 -0.10 28.81 25.63
C VAL A 211 -0.94 28.62 26.89
N VAL A 212 -1.89 29.52 27.12
CA VAL A 212 -2.90 29.36 28.18
C VAL A 212 -4.10 28.64 27.57
N THR A 213 -4.24 27.34 27.84
CA THR A 213 -5.36 26.52 27.33
C THR A 213 -6.52 26.40 28.32
N ARG A 214 -6.49 27.15 29.42
CA ARG A 214 -7.44 26.94 30.52
C ARG A 214 -8.80 27.54 30.20
N LYS A 215 -9.81 26.67 30.13
CA LYS A 215 -11.21 27.06 30.26
C LYS A 215 -11.61 26.98 31.73
N LYS A 216 -12.37 27.97 32.21
CA LYS A 216 -12.85 28.02 33.59
C LYS A 216 -13.74 26.79 33.86
N GLY A 217 -13.35 25.94 34.81
CA GLY A 217 -14.09 24.73 35.20
C GLY A 217 -13.56 23.41 34.62
N GLU A 218 -12.50 23.44 33.80
CA GLU A 218 -11.85 22.22 33.27
C GLU A 218 -10.57 21.93 34.07
N MET A 219 -10.41 20.69 34.56
CA MET A 219 -9.22 20.25 35.29
C MET A 219 -8.05 20.01 34.33
N ASP A 220 -6.84 20.38 34.73
CA ASP A 220 -5.64 20.15 33.95
C ASP A 220 -5.10 18.74 34.19
N TYR A 221 -5.49 17.82 33.31
CA TYR A 221 -5.10 16.41 33.34
C TYR A 221 -3.58 16.17 33.28
N ASN A 222 -2.79 17.15 32.82
CA ASN A 222 -1.33 17.04 32.79
C ASN A 222 -0.67 17.54 34.07
N ALA A 223 -1.35 18.43 34.82
CA ALA A 223 -0.79 19.02 36.03
C ALA A 223 -0.99 18.12 37.26
N ASP A 224 -2.10 17.38 37.30
CA ASP A 224 -2.41 16.47 38.40
C ASP A 224 -3.15 15.23 37.90
N ILE A 225 -3.06 14.13 38.64
CA ILE A 225 -3.79 12.90 38.35
C ILE A 225 -5.25 13.14 38.77
N PRO A 226 -6.19 13.19 37.81
CA PRO A 226 -7.59 13.41 38.17
C PRO A 226 -8.08 12.24 39.02
N PHE A 227 -8.66 12.57 40.17
CA PHE A 227 -9.22 11.59 41.10
C PHE A 227 -8.20 10.51 41.51
N GLU A 228 -6.99 10.91 41.91
CA GLU A 228 -5.98 9.98 42.41
C GLU A 228 -6.53 9.16 43.58
N LYS A 229 -6.63 7.84 43.37
CA LYS A 229 -6.93 6.87 44.43
C LYS A 229 -5.65 6.14 44.77
N LYS A 230 -5.07 6.49 45.93
CA LYS A 230 -3.85 5.83 46.42
C LYS A 230 -4.09 4.33 46.57
N ALA A 231 -3.10 3.53 46.18
CA ALA A 231 -3.13 2.09 46.39
C ALA A 231 -3.32 1.82 47.89
N ALA A 232 -4.16 0.83 48.23
CA ALA A 232 -4.37 0.46 49.62
C ALA A 232 -3.03 0.01 50.22
N PRO A 233 -2.68 0.45 51.45
CA PRO A 233 -1.44 0.05 52.09
C PRO A 233 -1.44 -1.46 52.30
N GLY A 234 -0.45 -2.15 51.73
CA GLY A 234 -0.25 -3.59 51.83
C GLY A 234 0.75 -3.96 52.92
N PHE A 235 0.92 -5.27 53.14
CA PHE A 235 1.87 -5.82 54.13
C PHE A 235 3.34 -5.83 53.65
N TYR A 236 3.56 -5.69 52.34
CA TYR A 236 4.90 -5.72 51.73
C TYR A 236 5.42 -4.30 51.50
N ASP A 237 6.73 -4.10 51.72
CA ASP A 237 7.42 -2.87 51.38
C ASP A 237 7.58 -2.75 49.85
N THR A 238 7.20 -1.59 49.29
CA THR A 238 7.19 -1.31 47.85
C THR A 238 8.20 -0.24 47.45
N LEU A 239 9.09 0.19 48.36
CA LEU A 239 10.09 1.22 48.10
C LEU A 239 11.06 0.84 46.96
N ASP A 240 11.49 -0.42 46.90
CA ASP A 240 12.37 -0.90 45.83
C ASP A 240 11.69 -0.89 44.46
N GLU A 241 10.40 -1.26 44.41
CA GLU A 241 9.61 -1.22 43.17
C GLU A 241 9.34 0.22 42.71
N LEU A 242 9.12 1.15 43.65
CA LEU A 242 8.98 2.57 43.37
C LEU A 242 10.26 3.14 42.74
N SER A 243 11.43 2.84 43.30
CA SER A 243 12.72 3.29 42.76
C SER A 243 12.98 2.76 41.34
N ARG A 244 12.65 1.48 41.10
CA ARG A 244 12.76 0.86 39.77
C ARG A 244 11.79 1.49 38.77
N ASN A 245 10.57 1.81 39.20
CA ASN A 245 9.58 2.49 38.37
C ASN A 245 10.00 3.93 38.02
N GLU A 246 10.69 4.62 38.93
CA GLU A 246 11.28 5.95 38.65
C GLU A 246 12.41 5.87 37.64
N LEU A 247 13.32 4.90 37.78
CA LEU A 247 14.39 4.66 36.81
C LEU A 247 13.81 4.32 35.42
N GLN A 248 12.77 3.49 35.37
CA GLN A 248 12.08 3.19 34.11
C GLN A 248 11.38 4.41 33.52
N ARG A 249 10.77 5.28 34.33
CA ARG A 249 10.17 6.54 33.87
C ARG A 249 11.20 7.50 33.32
N GLN A 250 12.38 7.60 33.93
CA GLN A 250 13.47 8.43 33.41
C GLN A 250 14.06 7.88 32.11
N ALA A 251 14.16 6.55 32.00
CA ALA A 251 14.64 5.87 30.79
C ALA A 251 13.59 5.84 29.65
N PHE A 252 12.36 6.27 29.91
CA PHE A 252 11.26 6.21 28.95
C PHE A 252 11.37 7.35 27.93
N ASP A 253 11.79 7.02 26.70
CA ASP A 253 11.74 7.94 25.56
C ASP A 253 10.38 7.85 24.83
N PRO A 254 9.54 8.89 24.90
CA PRO A 254 8.21 8.90 24.27
C PRO A 254 8.24 8.77 22.73
N ARG A 255 9.35 9.14 22.06
CA ARG A 255 9.47 8.99 20.60
C ARG A 255 9.60 7.53 20.19
N LYS A 256 10.34 6.73 20.97
CA LYS A 256 10.58 5.31 20.70
C LYS A 256 9.28 4.49 20.82
N GLN A 257 8.41 4.84 21.77
CA GLN A 257 7.11 4.18 21.93
C GLN A 257 6.10 4.58 20.83
N GLN A 258 6.06 5.85 20.42
CA GLN A 258 5.17 6.27 19.30
C GLN A 258 5.56 5.59 17.98
N LEU A 259 6.85 5.43 17.71
CA LEU A 259 7.33 4.65 16.56
C LEU A 259 6.98 3.16 16.68
N ALA A 260 7.06 2.58 17.88
CA ALA A 260 6.66 1.19 18.11
C ALA A 260 5.15 0.99 17.90
N THR A 261 4.30 1.91 18.37
CA THR A 261 2.84 1.86 18.17
C THR A 261 2.47 2.07 16.70
N LYS A 262 3.16 2.97 16.00
CA LYS A 262 2.96 3.20 14.56
C LYS A 262 3.37 1.99 13.74
N ARG A 263 4.53 1.37 14.04
CA ARG A 263 4.98 0.11 13.42
C ARG A 263 4.05 -1.07 13.72
N LYS A 264 3.43 -1.11 14.90
CA LYS A 264 2.46 -2.15 15.27
C LYS A 264 1.13 -2.00 14.53
N GLY A 265 0.66 -0.78 14.27
CA GLY A 265 -0.52 -0.53 13.42
C GLY A 265 -0.26 -0.80 11.94
N ASP A 266 0.94 -0.48 11.44
CA ASP A 266 1.35 -0.71 10.05
C ASP A 266 1.64 -2.19 9.77
N GLY A 267 2.16 -2.93 10.76
CA GLY A 267 2.49 -4.35 10.65
C GLY A 267 1.27 -5.27 10.48
N ASP A 268 0.14 -4.93 11.11
CA ASP A 268 -1.13 -5.66 10.91
C ASP A 268 -1.72 -5.38 9.51
N GLU A 269 -1.59 -4.15 8.98
CA GLU A 269 -2.01 -3.82 7.61
C GLU A 269 -1.10 -4.44 6.54
N ASP A 270 0.22 -4.45 6.74
CA ASP A 270 1.17 -5.01 5.78
C ASP A 270 1.20 -6.55 5.79
N GLY A 271 0.93 -7.17 6.94
CA GLY A 271 0.71 -8.62 7.05
C GLY A 271 -0.53 -9.09 6.29
N GLU A 272 -1.64 -8.34 6.41
CA GLU A 272 -2.83 -8.57 5.57
C GLU A 272 -2.55 -8.26 4.09
N ARG A 273 -1.80 -7.21 3.75
CA ARG A 273 -1.45 -6.89 2.36
C ARG A 273 -0.59 -7.97 1.72
N LYS A 274 0.37 -8.56 2.44
CA LYS A 274 1.20 -9.66 1.93
C LYS A 274 0.40 -10.95 1.73
N ARG A 275 -0.47 -11.32 2.67
CA ARG A 275 -1.41 -12.45 2.48
C ARG A 275 -2.36 -12.20 1.31
N ARG A 276 -2.94 -11.00 1.21
CA ARG A 276 -3.79 -10.57 0.10
C ARG A 276 -3.06 -10.45 -1.23
N LYS A 277 -1.73 -10.24 -1.25
CA LYS A 277 -0.91 -10.18 -2.48
C LYS A 277 -0.69 -11.58 -3.05
N ASN A 278 -0.45 -12.58 -2.20
CA ASN A 278 -0.32 -13.97 -2.63
C ASN A 278 -1.67 -14.58 -3.08
N GLU A 279 -2.81 -14.16 -2.51
CA GLU A 279 -4.14 -14.53 -3.02
C GLU A 279 -4.57 -13.73 -4.28
N LYS A 280 -3.89 -12.61 -4.58
CA LYS A 280 -4.27 -11.63 -5.62
C LYS A 280 -4.01 -12.10 -7.04
N GLU A 281 -3.11 -13.07 -7.22
CA GLU A 281 -2.65 -13.50 -8.54
C GLU A 281 -3.63 -14.47 -9.23
N GLY A 282 -4.63 -15.00 -8.50
CA GLY A 282 -5.55 -16.03 -9.02
C GLY A 282 -6.97 -15.63 -9.37
N MET A 283 -7.46 -14.40 -9.08
CA MET A 283 -8.90 -14.06 -9.22
C MET A 283 -9.21 -12.92 -10.21
N SER A 284 -10.37 -13.00 -10.87
CA SER A 284 -10.86 -12.09 -11.93
C SER A 284 -11.30 -10.71 -11.41
N ASP A 285 -11.17 -9.66 -12.25
CA ASP A 285 -11.37 -8.23 -11.93
C ASP A 285 -12.74 -7.87 -11.34
N SER A 286 -13.80 -8.62 -11.68
CA SER A 286 -15.13 -8.42 -11.11
C SER A 286 -15.23 -8.85 -9.64
N GLN A 287 -14.57 -9.95 -9.27
CA GLN A 287 -14.40 -10.40 -7.88
C GLN A 287 -13.52 -9.44 -7.08
N LYS A 288 -12.53 -8.80 -7.72
CA LYS A 288 -11.66 -7.78 -7.09
C LYS A 288 -12.45 -6.55 -6.63
N ALA A 289 -13.47 -6.13 -7.37
CA ALA A 289 -14.29 -4.97 -7.00
C ALA A 289 -15.27 -5.29 -5.85
N ALA A 290 -15.90 -6.46 -5.87
CA ALA A 290 -16.83 -6.90 -4.84
C ALA A 290 -16.14 -7.16 -3.48
N ILE A 291 -14.95 -7.79 -3.48
CA ILE A 291 -14.17 -8.04 -2.27
C ILE A 291 -13.62 -6.74 -1.68
N LYS A 292 -13.21 -5.78 -2.51
CA LYS A 292 -12.74 -4.45 -2.07
C LYS A 292 -13.86 -3.62 -1.44
N ALA A 293 -15.08 -3.71 -1.98
CA ALA A 293 -16.26 -3.07 -1.39
C ALA A 293 -16.66 -3.71 -0.05
N GLY A 294 -16.63 -5.05 0.03
CA GLY A 294 -16.89 -5.79 1.27
C GLY A 294 -15.85 -5.54 2.37
N GLN A 295 -14.57 -5.44 2.01
CA GLN A 295 -13.49 -5.10 2.94
C GLN A 295 -13.62 -3.66 3.46
N MET A 296 -13.96 -2.69 2.62
CA MET A 296 -14.19 -1.29 3.03
C MET A 296 -15.37 -1.15 4.01
N GLN A 297 -16.39 -2.00 3.88
CA GLN A 297 -17.53 -2.02 4.80
C GLN A 297 -17.16 -2.68 6.13
N LYS A 298 -16.45 -3.82 6.11
CA LYS A 298 -15.91 -4.45 7.32
C LYS A 298 -14.92 -3.58 8.06
N LEU A 299 -14.07 -2.81 7.36
CA LEU A 299 -13.13 -1.87 7.99
C LEU A 299 -13.87 -0.75 8.73
N ARG A 300 -14.96 -0.23 8.14
CA ARG A 300 -15.81 0.80 8.76
C ARG A 300 -16.63 0.28 9.95
N GLU A 301 -17.09 -0.96 9.89
CA GLU A 301 -17.78 -1.62 11.00
C GLU A 301 -16.81 -1.97 12.13
N ALA A 302 -15.60 -2.43 11.81
CA ALA A 302 -14.52 -2.66 12.77
C ALA A 302 -14.04 -1.35 13.42
N GLU A 303 -13.96 -0.24 12.68
CA GLU A 303 -13.65 1.09 13.24
C GLU A 303 -14.73 1.55 14.25
N GLN A 304 -16.01 1.23 14.00
CA GLN A 304 -17.11 1.55 14.92
C GLN A 304 -17.12 0.63 16.15
N ASN A 305 -16.78 -0.65 15.99
CA ASN A 305 -16.68 -1.61 17.10
C ASN A 305 -15.37 -1.47 17.91
N SER A 306 -14.33 -0.83 17.37
CA SER A 306 -13.02 -0.66 18.03
C SER A 306 -13.01 0.25 19.27
N LYS A 307 -14.16 0.83 19.64
CA LYS A 307 -14.27 1.67 20.86
C LYS A 307 -14.19 0.90 22.19
N ARG A 308 -14.02 -0.43 22.18
CA ARG A 308 -13.51 -1.19 23.33
C ARG A 308 -12.60 -2.32 22.84
N ARG A 309 -11.32 -2.28 23.22
CA ARG A 309 -10.39 -3.40 23.04
C ARG A 309 -10.65 -4.43 24.14
N ALA A 310 -10.90 -5.68 23.77
CA ALA A 310 -10.87 -6.78 24.74
C ALA A 310 -9.43 -7.01 25.20
N LEU A 311 -9.26 -7.20 26.51
CA LEU A 311 -7.97 -7.43 27.16
C LEU A 311 -7.51 -8.87 26.85
N ASN A 312 -6.59 -9.03 25.89
CA ASN A 312 -5.95 -10.32 25.62
C ASN A 312 -4.80 -10.53 26.61
N LEU A 313 -5.03 -11.37 27.61
CA LEU A 313 -3.98 -11.92 28.46
C LEU A 313 -3.33 -13.13 27.77
N PRO A 314 -2.04 -13.42 28.03
CA PRO A 314 -1.39 -14.65 27.55
C PRO A 314 -2.15 -15.88 28.07
N ALA A 315 -2.23 -16.93 27.25
CA ALA A 315 -2.81 -18.19 27.69
C ALA A 315 -2.06 -18.71 28.94
N PRO A 316 -2.78 -19.16 29.99
CA PRO A 316 -2.14 -19.71 31.17
C PRO A 316 -1.32 -20.93 30.76
N GLN A 317 -0.02 -20.90 31.02
CA GLN A 317 0.84 -22.07 30.85
C GLN A 317 0.62 -22.96 32.06
N VAL A 318 -0.25 -23.95 31.90
CA VAL A 318 -0.52 -24.98 32.90
C VAL A 318 0.34 -26.19 32.54
N ASN A 319 1.12 -26.70 33.49
CA ASN A 319 1.94 -27.89 33.28
C ASN A 319 1.05 -29.16 33.27
N ASP A 320 1.45 -30.22 32.57
CA ASP A 320 0.61 -31.43 32.38
C ASP A 320 0.16 -32.08 33.70
N GLY A 321 0.95 -31.93 34.78
CA GLY A 321 0.58 -32.39 36.12
C GLY A 321 -0.53 -31.57 36.80
N GLU A 322 -0.62 -30.26 36.51
CA GLU A 322 -1.72 -29.40 36.99
C GLU A 322 -2.98 -29.61 36.14
N LEU A 323 -2.81 -29.99 34.87
CA LEU A 323 -3.92 -30.37 33.99
C LEU A 323 -4.60 -31.66 34.50
N GLU A 324 -3.83 -32.66 34.96
CA GLU A 324 -4.39 -33.87 35.55
C GLU A 324 -5.12 -33.62 36.88
N GLU A 325 -4.63 -32.70 37.72
CA GLU A 325 -5.32 -32.31 38.97
C GLU A 325 -6.59 -31.50 38.70
N ILE A 326 -6.59 -30.58 37.73
CA ILE A 326 -7.78 -29.82 37.31
C ILE A 326 -8.80 -30.75 36.64
N ILE A 327 -8.36 -31.72 35.84
CA ILE A 327 -9.23 -32.76 35.25
C ILE A 327 -9.80 -33.66 36.35
N LYS A 328 -9.03 -34.00 37.40
CA LYS A 328 -9.50 -34.82 38.52
C LYS A 328 -10.51 -34.07 39.39
N MET A 329 -10.27 -32.80 39.68
CA MET A 329 -11.20 -31.94 40.42
C MET A 329 -12.47 -31.64 39.60
N GLY A 330 -12.32 -31.46 38.28
CA GLY A 330 -13.42 -31.33 37.32
C GLY A 330 -14.26 -32.60 37.19
N LYS A 331 -13.63 -33.78 37.14
CA LYS A 331 -14.32 -35.08 37.12
C LYS A 331 -15.12 -35.35 38.40
N MET A 332 -14.63 -34.89 39.56
CA MET A 332 -15.38 -34.99 40.83
C MET A 332 -16.59 -34.04 40.86
N GLY A 333 -16.45 -32.83 40.32
CA GLY A 333 -17.57 -31.88 40.17
C GLY A 333 -18.62 -32.35 39.16
N GLU A 334 -18.19 -32.98 38.06
CA GLU A 334 -19.09 -33.52 37.04
C GLU A 334 -19.81 -34.78 37.53
N ALA A 335 -19.14 -35.68 38.25
CA ALA A 335 -19.75 -36.86 38.87
C ALA A 335 -20.81 -36.51 39.94
N ALA A 336 -20.61 -35.43 40.70
CA ALA A 336 -21.60 -34.94 41.65
C ALA A 336 -22.82 -34.31 40.93
N ASN A 337 -22.60 -33.64 39.79
CA ASN A 337 -23.66 -33.02 39.00
C ASN A 337 -24.49 -34.05 38.20
N THR A 338 -23.88 -35.16 37.78
CA THR A 338 -24.61 -36.26 37.13
C THR A 338 -25.47 -37.05 38.12
N MET A 339 -24.95 -37.37 39.32
CA MET A 339 -25.75 -38.00 40.38
C MET A 339 -26.91 -37.12 40.87
N ALA A 340 -26.76 -35.79 40.86
CA ALA A 340 -27.84 -34.87 41.21
C ALA A 340 -28.92 -34.73 40.12
N ARG A 341 -28.63 -35.12 38.86
CA ARG A 341 -29.61 -35.09 37.75
C ARG A 341 -30.41 -36.39 37.61
N GLU A 342 -29.99 -37.48 38.27
CA GLU A 342 -30.71 -38.77 38.30
C GLU A 342 -31.75 -38.87 39.43
N SER A 343 -31.88 -37.85 40.30
CA SER A 343 -32.88 -37.83 41.38
C SER A 343 -34.02 -36.84 41.04
N ASP A 344 -35.26 -37.33 41.04
CA ASP A 344 -36.48 -36.61 40.60
C ASP A 344 -37.01 -35.52 41.57
N ASN A 345 -36.27 -35.15 42.61
CA ASN A 345 -36.70 -34.14 43.58
C ASN A 345 -36.13 -32.74 43.28
N ASP A 346 -37.00 -31.80 42.89
CA ASP A 346 -36.65 -30.44 42.43
C ASP A 346 -36.03 -29.54 43.53
N ALA A 347 -36.10 -29.94 44.81
CA ALA A 347 -35.52 -29.21 45.93
C ALA A 347 -33.99 -29.36 46.06
N THR A 348 -33.39 -30.47 45.58
CA THR A 348 -31.93 -30.66 45.60
C THR A 348 -31.25 -30.02 44.39
N ARG A 349 -31.99 -29.83 43.29
CA ARG A 349 -31.49 -29.24 42.04
C ARG A 349 -31.14 -27.75 42.17
N GLY A 350 -31.80 -27.03 43.07
CA GLY A 350 -31.54 -25.61 43.37
C GLY A 350 -30.30 -25.34 44.22
N LEU A 351 -29.80 -26.32 44.97
CA LEU A 351 -28.69 -26.15 45.92
C LEU A 351 -27.30 -26.37 45.30
N VAL A 352 -27.21 -27.00 44.13
CA VAL A 352 -25.92 -27.34 43.47
C VAL A 352 -25.46 -26.28 42.46
N ASN A 353 -26.30 -25.28 42.17
CA ASN A 353 -25.99 -24.24 41.18
C ASN A 353 -24.99 -23.16 41.68
N SER A 354 -24.29 -23.43 42.79
CA SER A 354 -23.44 -22.46 43.49
C SER A 354 -22.06 -23.02 43.90
N TYR A 355 -21.45 -23.91 43.11
CA TYR A 355 -20.07 -24.36 43.35
C TYR A 355 -19.11 -24.10 42.17
N SER A 356 -19.43 -23.16 41.27
CA SER A 356 -18.46 -22.64 40.28
C SER A 356 -17.84 -21.28 40.67
N THR A 357 -18.20 -20.73 41.84
CA THR A 357 -17.59 -19.51 42.35
C THR A 357 -16.45 -19.83 43.30
N LEU A 358 -15.23 -19.75 42.78
CA LEU A 358 -14.01 -19.70 43.56
C LEU A 358 -14.10 -18.55 44.58
N ASN A 359 -14.21 -18.93 45.85
CA ASN A 359 -13.98 -18.05 46.99
C ASN A 359 -12.55 -17.48 46.90
N THR A 360 -12.43 -16.18 46.62
CA THR A 360 -11.16 -15.46 46.45
C THR A 360 -10.65 -14.81 47.73
N ASN A 361 -11.02 -15.32 48.90
CA ASN A 361 -10.58 -14.80 50.20
C ASN A 361 -9.90 -15.87 51.06
N ALA A 362 -8.70 -16.28 50.64
CA ALA A 362 -7.63 -16.79 51.52
C ALA A 362 -6.29 -16.72 50.76
N PRO A 363 -5.19 -16.23 51.36
CA PRO A 363 -3.91 -16.18 50.70
C PRO A 363 -3.28 -17.58 50.69
N ILE A 364 -3.50 -18.35 49.63
CA ILE A 364 -2.75 -19.58 49.39
C ILE A 364 -1.41 -19.17 48.76
N ARG A 365 -0.36 -19.31 49.55
CA ARG A 365 1.03 -19.04 49.22
C ARG A 365 1.53 -20.16 48.31
N THR A 366 1.61 -19.94 47.00
CA THR A 366 2.35 -20.82 46.10
C THR A 366 3.86 -20.56 46.29
N PRO A 367 4.70 -21.59 46.48
CA PRO A 367 6.14 -21.40 46.47
C PRO A 367 6.56 -20.97 45.06
N LYS A 368 7.13 -19.77 44.95
CA LYS A 368 7.71 -19.25 43.72
C LYS A 368 8.86 -20.17 43.30
N ALA A 369 8.71 -20.90 42.21
CA ALA A 369 9.83 -21.58 41.57
C ALA A 369 10.88 -20.53 41.14
N PRO A 370 12.19 -20.82 41.29
CA PRO A 370 13.24 -19.91 40.83
C PRO A 370 13.08 -19.65 39.32
N ALA A 371 13.35 -18.43 38.89
CA ALA A 371 13.30 -18.06 37.48
C ALA A 371 14.33 -18.90 36.72
N GLN A 372 13.86 -19.78 35.83
CA GLN A 372 14.73 -20.55 34.97
C GLN A 372 15.16 -19.64 33.81
N GLU A 373 16.43 -19.26 33.80
CA GLU A 373 17.01 -18.44 32.73
C GLU A 373 17.12 -19.27 31.46
N ASP A 374 16.72 -18.67 30.33
CA ASP A 374 16.68 -19.33 29.04
C ASP A 374 18.11 -19.47 28.46
N HIS A 375 18.73 -20.62 28.71
CA HIS A 375 20.16 -20.88 28.46
C HIS A 375 20.55 -20.68 26.99
N ILE A 376 19.67 -21.10 26.07
CA ILE A 376 19.90 -20.99 24.62
C ILE A 376 19.91 -19.51 24.20
N ALA A 377 19.02 -18.70 24.77
CA ALA A 377 18.98 -17.27 24.46
C ALA A 377 20.19 -16.50 25.00
N ASN A 378 20.72 -16.92 26.16
CA ASN A 378 21.92 -16.33 26.73
C ASN A 378 23.19 -16.75 25.98
N GLU A 379 23.27 -18.01 25.52
CA GLU A 379 24.39 -18.50 24.71
C GLU A 379 24.41 -17.85 23.32
N ILE A 380 23.25 -17.67 22.67
CA ILE A 380 23.14 -16.92 21.41
C ILE A 380 23.60 -15.46 21.58
N ARG A 381 23.30 -14.83 22.73
CA ARG A 381 23.80 -13.47 23.03
C ARG A 381 25.30 -13.45 23.27
N ASN A 382 25.85 -14.44 23.98
CA ASN A 382 27.29 -14.56 24.22
C ASN A 382 28.05 -14.82 22.91
N ILE A 383 27.57 -15.72 22.04
CA ILE A 383 28.15 -16.00 20.72
C ILE A 383 28.08 -14.75 19.83
N ARG A 384 26.96 -14.04 19.86
CA ARG A 384 26.82 -12.79 19.10
C ARG A 384 27.78 -11.71 19.61
N ALA A 385 27.95 -11.56 20.92
CA ALA A 385 28.90 -10.62 21.51
C ALA A 385 30.36 -10.97 21.19
N LEU A 386 30.70 -12.27 21.16
CA LEU A 386 32.02 -12.77 20.77
C LEU A 386 32.30 -12.58 19.27
N ASN A 387 31.29 -12.76 18.40
CA ASN A 387 31.44 -12.50 16.97
C ASN A 387 31.47 -11.00 16.61
N GLU A 388 30.80 -10.15 17.39
CA GLU A 388 30.76 -8.71 17.16
C GLU A 388 32.01 -7.97 17.67
N THR A 389 32.81 -8.57 18.57
CA THR A 389 34.01 -7.94 19.15
C THR A 389 35.32 -8.49 18.58
N LYS A 390 36.23 -7.60 18.17
CA LYS A 390 37.56 -7.97 17.63
C LYS A 390 38.52 -8.24 18.80
N SER A 391 39.31 -9.32 18.69
CA SER A 391 40.28 -9.81 19.68
C SER A 391 41.11 -8.73 20.41
N ALA A 392 41.33 -8.95 21.71
CA ALA A 392 42.08 -8.10 22.64
C ALA A 392 43.56 -7.85 22.27
N LEU A 393 44.11 -8.54 21.26
CA LEU A 393 45.45 -8.25 20.75
C LEU A 393 45.55 -6.87 20.05
N LEU A 394 44.40 -6.24 19.76
CA LEU A 394 44.28 -4.88 19.22
C LEU A 394 43.74 -3.86 20.24
N GLY A 395 43.96 -4.08 21.54
CA GLY A 395 43.76 -3.06 22.58
C GLY A 395 42.32 -2.71 22.96
N GLY A 396 41.34 -3.58 22.66
CA GLY A 396 39.98 -3.46 23.18
C GLY A 396 39.81 -4.13 24.55
N GLU A 397 38.98 -3.56 25.43
CA GLU A 397 38.57 -4.20 26.69
C GLU A 397 37.62 -5.38 26.42
N ASN A 398 37.78 -6.49 27.16
CA ASN A 398 36.95 -7.68 27.01
C ASN A 398 35.49 -7.40 27.38
N THR A 399 34.55 -7.79 26.52
CA THR A 399 33.10 -7.70 26.82
C THR A 399 32.72 -8.68 27.93
N PRO A 400 32.00 -8.22 28.98
CA PRO A 400 31.55 -9.10 30.05
C PRO A 400 30.51 -10.09 29.50
N LEU A 401 30.81 -11.38 29.62
CA LEU A 401 29.92 -12.48 29.24
C LEU A 401 28.96 -12.80 30.38
N HIS A 402 27.78 -13.34 30.05
CA HIS A 402 26.82 -13.75 31.06
C HIS A 402 27.21 -15.12 31.63
N GLU A 403 27.83 -15.14 32.80
CA GLU A 403 28.28 -16.36 33.50
C GLU A 403 27.22 -16.82 34.52
N GLY A 404 26.30 -17.67 34.06
CA GLY A 404 25.38 -18.43 34.92
C GLY A 404 25.92 -19.82 35.20
N ALA A 405 25.51 -20.42 36.33
CA ALA A 405 25.99 -21.70 36.88
C ALA A 405 25.73 -22.97 36.04
N GLY A 406 25.52 -22.86 34.73
CA GLY A 406 25.28 -23.96 33.81
C GLY A 406 25.69 -23.69 32.36
N SER A 407 26.60 -22.74 32.11
CA SER A 407 27.15 -22.48 30.78
C SER A 407 28.07 -23.62 30.33
N THR A 408 27.68 -24.36 29.29
CA THR A 408 28.54 -25.36 28.65
C THR A 408 29.52 -24.67 27.70
N GLY A 409 30.72 -24.34 28.17
CA GLY A 409 31.76 -23.87 27.26
C GLY A 409 33.07 -23.42 27.90
N PHE A 410 34.07 -24.32 27.86
CA PHE A 410 35.50 -24.07 28.05
C PHE A 410 36.08 -24.02 29.48
N GLU A 411 35.81 -25.06 30.28
CA GLU A 411 36.67 -25.37 31.45
C GLU A 411 37.19 -26.81 31.37
N GLY A 412 38.50 -26.96 31.57
CA GLY A 412 39.22 -28.23 31.51
C GLY A 412 38.86 -29.20 32.64
N ILE A 413 39.32 -30.44 32.49
CA ILE A 413 38.86 -31.65 33.20
C ILE A 413 39.25 -31.78 34.69
N ALA A 414 39.56 -30.68 35.39
CA ALA A 414 39.96 -30.72 36.79
C ALA A 414 38.85 -30.17 37.72
N PRO A 415 38.42 -30.92 38.76
CA PRO A 415 37.39 -30.44 39.67
C PRO A 415 37.96 -29.38 40.63
N ARG A 416 37.28 -28.23 40.73
CA ARG A 416 37.58 -27.22 41.77
C ARG A 416 36.53 -27.18 42.87
N LYS A 417 37.05 -26.91 44.06
CA LYS A 417 36.43 -26.92 45.40
C LYS A 417 35.53 -25.70 45.59
N GLN A 418 34.23 -25.91 45.85
CA GLN A 418 33.29 -24.88 46.26
C GLN A 418 33.69 -24.28 47.63
N THR A 419 33.89 -22.96 47.69
CA THR A 419 33.91 -22.21 48.95
C THR A 419 32.57 -21.53 49.16
N VAL A 420 31.79 -22.07 50.09
CA VAL A 420 30.55 -21.47 50.60
C VAL A 420 30.93 -20.38 51.60
N ALA A 421 30.59 -19.13 51.30
CA ALA A 421 30.66 -18.03 52.27
C ALA A 421 29.26 -17.79 52.83
N THR A 422 29.02 -18.27 54.05
CA THR A 422 27.87 -17.92 54.88
C THR A 422 28.13 -16.58 55.58
N PRO A 423 27.28 -15.56 55.44
CA PRO A 423 27.23 -14.48 56.41
C PRO A 423 26.10 -14.77 57.39
N ASN A 424 26.44 -15.00 58.67
CA ASN A 424 25.46 -14.92 59.74
C ASN A 424 25.78 -13.71 60.65
N PRO A 425 24.73 -13.01 61.13
CA PRO A 425 24.78 -11.70 61.76
C PRO A 425 24.96 -11.84 63.27
N MET A 426 25.35 -10.74 63.94
CA MET A 426 24.72 -10.28 65.20
C MET A 426 25.35 -8.97 65.71
N SER A 427 24.45 -8.12 66.22
CA SER A 427 24.65 -7.05 67.22
C SER A 427 25.15 -5.66 66.77
N THR A 428 24.21 -4.79 66.44
CA THR A 428 24.12 -3.42 66.97
C THR A 428 23.39 -3.45 68.34
N PRO A 429 23.28 -2.36 69.16
CA PRO A 429 23.75 -0.97 69.00
C PRO A 429 24.34 -0.29 70.29
N LEU A 430 24.79 0.96 70.10
CA LEU A 430 24.38 2.17 70.87
C LEU A 430 25.40 2.90 71.79
N ARG A 431 25.48 4.24 71.55
CA ARG A 431 25.95 5.38 72.39
C ARG A 431 27.45 5.40 72.76
N GLY A 432 28.17 6.52 72.77
CA GLY A 432 27.86 7.93 72.56
C GLY A 432 28.93 8.78 73.26
N ALA A 433 29.25 9.93 72.67
CA ALA A 433 29.84 11.15 73.25
C ALA A 433 31.36 11.23 73.59
N ASN A 434 31.96 12.26 72.98
CA ASN A 434 32.97 13.22 73.48
C ASN A 434 34.32 12.75 74.07
N GLY A 435 35.40 13.24 73.43
CA GLY A 435 36.23 14.26 74.06
C GLY A 435 37.68 13.90 74.42
N VAL A 436 38.60 14.51 73.65
CA VAL A 436 39.88 15.13 74.04
C VAL A 436 40.87 14.42 74.98
N GLY A 437 42.11 14.29 74.51
CA GLY A 437 43.28 14.78 75.29
C GLY A 437 44.43 13.81 75.54
N ALA A 438 45.63 14.25 75.12
CA ALA A 438 46.92 14.06 75.78
C ALA A 438 47.76 12.79 75.52
N THR A 439 48.82 12.98 74.73
CA THR A 439 50.19 12.44 74.92
C THR A 439 50.76 12.85 76.30
N PRO A 440 51.85 12.24 76.86
CA PRO A 440 53.09 11.85 76.16
C PRO A 440 53.89 10.63 76.71
N GLY A 441 54.88 10.18 75.93
CA GLY A 441 55.95 9.29 76.41
C GLY A 441 56.82 8.70 75.29
N ARG A 442 57.96 9.34 75.02
CA ARG A 442 59.12 8.85 74.21
C ARG A 442 60.36 8.90 75.14
N PRO A 443 61.44 8.11 74.95
CA PRO A 443 62.30 8.27 73.76
C PRO A 443 63.17 7.07 73.26
N GLY A 444 63.50 7.13 71.95
CA GLY A 444 64.77 6.67 71.33
C GLY A 444 64.71 5.31 70.62
N GLN A 445 65.12 5.12 69.36
CA GLN A 445 66.08 5.80 68.49
C GLN A 445 65.53 5.99 67.05
N THR A 446 66.24 6.82 66.27
CA THR A 446 65.91 7.42 64.97
C THR A 446 66.69 6.74 63.80
N PRO A 447 66.80 7.31 62.56
CA PRO A 447 65.82 7.20 61.47
C PRO A 447 66.49 6.99 60.07
N MET A 448 65.71 6.80 59.01
CA MET A 448 65.95 7.34 57.64
C MET A 448 64.69 7.03 56.81
N ARG A 449 64.15 7.85 55.91
CA ARG A 449 64.19 9.29 55.64
C ARG A 449 63.02 9.51 54.67
N THR A 450 62.07 10.36 55.01
CA THR A 450 60.97 10.78 54.15
C THR A 450 61.39 11.88 53.16
N PRO A 451 60.59 12.14 52.12
CA PRO A 451 60.95 12.96 50.97
C PRO A 451 60.50 14.41 51.14
N ARG A 452 61.20 15.34 50.47
CA ARG A 452 60.58 16.56 49.94
C ARG A 452 61.50 17.28 48.94
N ASP A 453 60.92 17.54 47.78
CA ASP A 453 60.78 18.85 47.13
C ASP A 453 62.02 19.73 46.97
N THR A 454 62.36 20.08 45.73
CA THR A 454 62.68 21.46 45.32
C THR A 454 62.99 21.53 43.82
N PHE A 455 62.14 22.29 43.12
CA PHE A 455 62.45 23.28 42.07
C PHE A 455 63.58 23.03 41.06
N ALA A 456 63.18 23.15 39.79
CA ALA A 456 64.07 23.34 38.65
C ALA A 456 64.74 24.72 38.67
N LEU A 457 66.07 24.75 38.61
CA LEU A 457 66.84 25.90 38.15
C LEU A 457 68.22 25.45 37.62
N ASN A 458 68.51 25.84 36.36
CA ASN A 458 69.81 25.92 35.66
C ASN A 458 70.54 24.64 35.18
N GLN A 459 70.46 24.40 33.87
CA GLN A 459 71.56 24.35 32.87
C GLN A 459 71.04 23.57 31.65
N ASP A 460 70.66 24.25 30.57
CA ASP A 460 71.53 24.62 29.44
C ASP A 460 72.35 23.45 28.88
N GLY A 461 72.13 23.15 27.59
CA GLY A 461 73.07 22.39 26.78
C GLY A 461 72.45 21.18 26.10
N ALA A 462 72.38 21.26 24.77
CA ALA A 462 71.99 20.20 23.86
C ALA A 462 72.62 18.84 24.22
N MET A 463 71.79 17.82 24.42
CA MET A 463 72.07 16.42 24.07
C MET A 463 70.78 15.61 24.22
N THR A 464 70.32 15.01 23.14
CA THR A 464 69.35 13.91 23.13
C THR A 464 69.90 12.70 23.89
N PRO A 465 69.21 12.15 24.90
CA PRO A 465 69.44 10.79 25.35
C PRO A 465 68.35 9.88 24.77
N THR A 466 68.80 9.00 23.90
CA THR A 466 68.10 7.83 23.36
C THR A 466 67.76 6.84 24.47
N SER A 467 66.58 6.97 25.09
CA SER A 467 65.81 5.86 25.70
C SER A 467 64.50 6.34 26.36
N ALA A 468 63.61 6.99 25.60
CA ALA A 468 62.27 7.35 26.09
C ALA A 468 61.23 6.32 25.62
N THR A 469 60.38 5.85 26.52
CA THR A 469 59.26 4.98 26.13
C THR A 469 58.27 5.76 25.24
N PRO A 470 57.54 5.12 24.31
CA PRO A 470 56.56 5.80 23.46
C PRO A 470 55.49 6.62 24.22
N ARG A 471 55.29 6.33 25.51
CA ARG A 471 54.40 7.05 26.41
C ARG A 471 54.98 8.42 26.82
N ASP A 472 56.28 8.50 27.03
CA ASP A 472 56.95 9.74 27.46
C ASP A 472 57.06 10.77 26.33
N VAL A 473 57.29 10.29 25.09
CA VAL A 473 57.28 11.14 23.89
C VAL A 473 55.90 11.77 23.67
N ARG A 474 54.82 10.99 23.85
CA ARG A 474 53.44 11.49 23.74
C ARG A 474 53.11 12.53 24.80
N MET A 475 53.55 12.32 26.04
CA MET A 475 53.33 13.27 27.13
C MET A 475 54.08 14.58 26.87
N HIS A 476 55.30 14.51 26.33
CA HIS A 476 56.07 15.69 25.95
C HIS A 476 55.44 16.45 24.78
N GLU A 477 54.97 15.74 23.76
CA GLU A 477 54.30 16.33 22.60
C GLU A 477 52.95 16.96 22.98
N MET A 478 52.21 16.35 23.91
CA MET A 478 50.96 16.88 24.44
C MET A 478 51.20 18.12 25.32
N ALA A 479 52.27 18.14 26.11
CA ALA A 479 52.67 19.30 26.89
C ALA A 479 53.09 20.48 25.98
N ALA A 480 53.86 20.21 24.92
CA ALA A 480 54.25 21.21 23.93
C ALA A 480 53.03 21.79 23.19
N ARG A 481 52.07 20.95 22.78
CA ARG A 481 50.81 21.41 22.17
C ARG A 481 49.98 22.28 23.11
N ASN A 482 49.92 21.93 24.39
CA ASN A 482 49.19 22.71 25.39
C ASN A 482 49.86 24.06 25.67
N GLN A 483 51.20 24.11 25.65
CA GLN A 483 51.96 25.37 25.75
C GLN A 483 51.70 26.30 24.55
N VAL A 484 51.75 25.78 23.32
CA VAL A 484 51.45 26.58 22.12
C VAL A 484 50.00 27.07 22.12
N ARG A 485 49.06 26.23 22.56
CA ARG A 485 47.64 26.60 22.67
C ARG A 485 47.40 27.70 23.71
N ALA A 486 48.09 27.63 24.84
CA ALA A 486 48.06 28.69 25.85
C ALA A 486 48.71 29.99 25.35
N GLY A 487 49.82 29.89 24.60
CA GLY A 487 50.48 31.03 23.96
C GLY A 487 49.59 31.74 22.94
N LEU A 488 48.92 30.99 22.06
CA LEU A 488 47.98 31.53 21.07
C LEU A 488 46.72 32.12 21.71
N ALA A 489 46.26 31.57 22.83
CA ALA A 489 45.12 32.10 23.58
C ALA A 489 45.45 33.39 24.36
N SER A 490 46.73 33.65 24.63
CA SER A 490 47.21 34.85 25.31
C SER A 490 47.43 36.06 24.41
N LEU A 491 47.29 35.89 23.08
CA LEU A 491 47.38 37.00 22.13
C LEU A 491 46.11 37.86 22.20
N PRO A 492 46.23 39.20 22.33
CA PRO A 492 45.10 40.11 22.26
C PRO A 492 44.39 39.97 20.91
N ARG A 493 43.06 39.79 20.92
CA ARG A 493 42.28 39.75 19.68
C ARG A 493 42.36 41.12 18.98
N PRO A 494 42.56 41.16 17.65
CA PRO A 494 42.56 42.42 16.91
C PRO A 494 41.19 43.12 17.07
N LYS A 495 41.24 44.43 17.29
CA LYS A 495 40.04 45.29 17.33
C LYS A 495 39.69 45.64 15.88
N ASP A 496 38.63 45.05 15.36
CA ASP A 496 38.09 45.42 14.06
C ASP A 496 37.51 46.84 14.16
N THR A 497 38.17 47.79 13.51
CA THR A 497 37.64 49.12 13.25
C THR A 497 36.65 49.03 12.08
N GLU A 498 35.39 49.29 12.35
CA GLU A 498 34.33 49.44 11.35
C GLU A 498 34.69 50.59 10.39
N TRP A 499 34.80 50.28 9.10
CA TRP A 499 34.74 51.27 8.02
C TRP A 499 33.43 51.05 7.30
N GLU A 500 32.51 52.00 7.46
CA GLU A 500 31.23 52.05 6.76
C GLU A 500 31.48 52.62 5.35
N PHE A 501 31.28 51.79 4.33
CA PHE A 501 31.41 52.18 2.92
C PHE A 501 30.02 52.10 2.29
N GLU A 502 29.35 53.25 2.16
CA GLU A 502 28.07 53.36 1.46
C GLU A 502 28.32 53.48 -0.05
N ILE A 503 27.80 52.52 -0.83
CA ILE A 503 27.69 52.64 -2.29
C ILE A 503 26.20 52.51 -2.66
N PRO A 504 25.62 53.51 -3.36
CA PRO A 504 24.18 53.61 -3.68
C PRO A 504 23.56 52.50 -4.55
N ASP A 505 22.26 52.31 -4.33
CA ASP A 505 21.32 51.43 -5.04
C ASP A 505 21.35 51.59 -6.57
N ASP A 506 21.37 50.45 -7.28
CA ASP A 506 20.51 50.26 -8.45
C ASP A 506 20.34 48.77 -8.83
N GLN A 507 19.20 48.49 -9.45
CA GLN A 507 18.47 47.23 -9.55
C GLN A 507 19.08 46.18 -10.51
N GLN A 508 19.04 44.87 -10.13
CA GLN A 508 18.43 43.77 -10.92
C GLN A 508 18.67 42.36 -10.33
N GLU A 509 17.85 41.41 -10.78
CA GLU A 509 17.39 40.16 -10.16
C GLU A 509 18.38 38.98 -10.05
N THR A 510 18.07 38.11 -9.07
CA THR A 510 18.34 36.65 -9.00
C THR A 510 19.79 36.16 -9.09
N GLY A 511 20.40 35.97 -7.91
CA GLY A 511 21.51 35.05 -7.70
C GLY A 511 21.48 34.57 -6.26
N MET A 512 21.17 33.29 -6.07
CA MET A 512 21.30 32.59 -4.79
C MET A 512 22.66 32.89 -4.15
N SER A 513 22.67 33.51 -2.97
CA SER A 513 23.86 33.60 -2.15
C SER A 513 24.24 32.19 -1.70
N GLU A 514 25.35 31.67 -2.23
CA GLU A 514 26.13 30.62 -1.58
C GLU A 514 26.66 31.16 -0.25
N GLU A 515 25.82 31.13 0.78
CA GLU A 515 26.34 31.07 2.14
C GLU A 515 27.15 29.78 2.24
N ALA A 516 28.42 29.91 2.65
CA ALA A 516 29.32 28.81 2.94
C ALA A 516 28.67 27.85 3.95
N ARG A 517 27.90 26.88 3.43
CA ARG A 517 27.43 25.71 4.16
C ARG A 517 28.67 24.94 4.55
N GLN A 518 28.97 24.91 5.83
CA GLN A 518 29.85 23.88 6.38
C GLN A 518 29.28 22.53 5.95
N GLU A 519 30.00 21.82 5.08
CA GLU A 519 29.59 20.51 4.56
C GLU A 519 29.20 19.58 5.71
N ASP A 520 28.04 18.94 5.57
CA ASP A 520 27.50 17.97 6.51
C ASP A 520 28.53 16.85 6.70
N ALA A 521 28.80 16.42 7.94
CA ALA A 521 29.86 15.43 8.22
C ALA A 521 29.66 14.11 7.43
N ALA A 522 28.41 13.79 7.13
CA ALA A 522 28.04 12.64 6.30
C ALA A 522 28.51 12.75 4.83
N GLU A 523 28.65 13.97 4.31
CA GLU A 523 29.09 14.21 2.94
C GLU A 523 30.61 14.14 2.81
N ARG A 524 31.34 14.57 3.85
CA ARG A 524 32.79 14.37 3.95
C ARG A 524 33.16 12.89 4.05
N ASP A 525 32.47 12.14 4.90
CA ASP A 525 32.66 10.69 5.04
C ASP A 525 32.29 9.94 3.75
N ARG A 526 31.26 10.41 3.02
CA ARG A 526 30.89 9.85 1.70
C ARG A 526 32.00 10.06 0.68
N ARG A 527 32.54 11.29 0.57
CA ARG A 527 33.63 11.61 -0.36
C ARG A 527 34.92 10.86 -0.02
N GLU A 528 35.24 10.72 1.26
CA GLU A 528 36.42 9.99 1.71
C GLU A 528 36.28 8.48 1.43
N ARG A 529 35.08 7.93 1.60
CA ARG A 529 34.76 6.57 1.18
C ARG A 529 34.84 6.39 -0.32
N GLU A 530 34.25 7.28 -1.12
CA GLU A 530 34.32 7.24 -2.59
C GLU A 530 35.77 7.31 -3.08
N ARG A 531 36.61 8.17 -2.48
CA ARG A 531 38.03 8.26 -2.78
C ARG A 531 38.78 6.96 -2.43
N ARG A 532 38.49 6.39 -1.25
CA ARG A 532 39.10 5.13 -0.84
C ARG A 532 38.64 3.96 -1.72
N GLU A 533 37.36 3.88 -2.06
CA GLU A 533 36.82 2.88 -2.99
C GLU A 533 37.45 3.02 -4.37
N ALA A 534 37.64 4.26 -4.87
CA ALA A 534 38.34 4.52 -6.12
C ALA A 534 39.83 4.10 -6.07
N GLU A 535 40.53 4.36 -4.97
CA GLU A 535 41.90 3.90 -4.76
C GLU A 535 41.99 2.37 -4.70
N GLU A 536 41.07 1.71 -3.99
CA GLU A 536 40.97 0.24 -3.90
C GLU A 536 40.62 -0.39 -5.27
N GLU A 537 39.80 0.27 -6.09
CA GLU A 537 39.50 -0.15 -7.47
C GLU A 537 40.70 0.03 -8.39
N LEU A 538 41.43 1.14 -8.31
CA LEU A 538 42.66 1.35 -9.06
C LEU A 538 43.71 0.31 -8.68
N GLU A 539 43.89 0.02 -7.39
CA GLU A 539 44.77 -1.06 -6.93
C GLU A 539 44.31 -2.42 -7.44
N ARG A 540 43.00 -2.72 -7.42
CA ARG A 540 42.44 -3.99 -7.95
C ARG A 540 42.69 -4.12 -9.45
N ARG A 541 42.57 -3.03 -10.23
CA ARG A 541 42.87 -3.00 -11.67
C ARG A 541 44.37 -3.14 -11.98
N ARG A 542 45.23 -2.76 -11.03
CA ARG A 542 46.69 -2.96 -11.10
C ARG A 542 47.13 -4.38 -10.71
N ARG A 543 46.28 -5.18 -10.07
CA ARG A 543 46.56 -6.61 -9.79
C ARG A 543 46.59 -7.41 -11.08
N SER A 544 47.27 -8.56 -11.06
CA SER A 544 47.30 -9.50 -12.18
C SER A 544 45.90 -9.98 -12.58
N GLN A 545 45.71 -10.36 -13.85
CA GLN A 545 44.43 -10.88 -14.34
C GLN A 545 43.95 -12.12 -13.57
N VAL A 546 44.89 -12.93 -13.07
CA VAL A 546 44.60 -14.11 -12.23
C VAL A 546 43.94 -13.69 -10.92
N MET A 547 44.46 -12.64 -10.27
CA MET A 547 43.87 -12.08 -9.04
C MET A 547 42.56 -11.31 -9.30
N GLN A 548 42.44 -10.62 -10.44
CA GLN A 548 41.19 -9.95 -10.83
C GLN A 548 40.04 -10.93 -11.08
N ARG A 549 40.36 -12.13 -11.59
CA ARG A 549 39.39 -13.19 -11.92
C ARG A 549 39.17 -14.19 -10.78
N GLY A 550 39.90 -14.08 -9.67
CA GLY A 550 39.76 -14.99 -8.53
C GLY A 550 40.15 -16.45 -8.84
N LEU A 551 41.07 -16.67 -9.79
CA LEU A 551 41.49 -18.02 -10.19
C LEU A 551 42.39 -18.67 -9.11
N PRO A 552 42.38 -20.00 -8.98
CA PRO A 552 43.20 -20.72 -8.00
C PRO A 552 44.71 -20.49 -8.25
N ARG A 553 45.47 -20.26 -7.18
CA ARG A 553 46.91 -19.98 -7.22
C ARG A 553 47.72 -21.12 -6.59
N PRO A 554 48.94 -21.42 -7.08
CA PRO A 554 49.78 -22.46 -6.50
C PRO A 554 50.23 -22.10 -5.08
N LEU A 555 50.25 -23.09 -4.18
CA LEU A 555 50.73 -22.95 -2.80
C LEU A 555 52.27 -22.86 -2.70
N VAL A 556 52.98 -23.55 -3.60
CA VAL A 556 54.45 -23.55 -3.66
C VAL A 556 54.88 -22.98 -5.01
N VAL A 557 55.67 -21.90 -5.00
CA VAL A 557 56.23 -21.28 -6.20
C VAL A 557 57.75 -21.36 -6.13
N ASP A 558 58.35 -22.14 -7.04
CA ASP A 558 59.81 -22.25 -7.19
C ASP A 558 60.28 -21.46 -8.42
N LEU A 559 60.91 -20.32 -8.17
CA LEU A 559 61.42 -19.42 -9.20
C LEU A 559 62.54 -20.05 -10.02
N THR A 560 63.38 -20.88 -9.41
CA THR A 560 64.55 -21.46 -10.08
C THR A 560 64.13 -22.52 -11.09
N HIS A 561 63.06 -23.25 -10.79
CA HIS A 561 62.48 -24.23 -11.71
C HIS A 561 61.75 -23.55 -12.88
N LEU A 562 60.97 -22.50 -12.60
CA LEU A 562 60.26 -21.74 -13.64
C LEU A 562 61.21 -21.02 -14.60
N ALA A 563 62.31 -20.44 -14.11
CA ALA A 563 63.33 -19.82 -14.96
C ALA A 563 64.03 -20.85 -15.86
N LYS A 564 64.38 -22.03 -15.33
CA LYS A 564 64.95 -23.13 -16.13
C LYS A 564 63.98 -23.64 -17.19
N ALA A 565 62.68 -23.72 -16.88
CA ALA A 565 61.66 -24.12 -17.84
C ALA A 565 61.50 -23.10 -18.97
N ALA A 566 61.62 -21.79 -18.66
CA ALA A 566 61.59 -20.74 -19.67
C ALA A 566 62.80 -20.80 -20.62
N ASP A 567 63.99 -21.11 -20.11
CA ASP A 567 65.22 -21.23 -20.94
C ASP A 567 65.24 -22.50 -21.82
N GLN A 568 64.41 -23.49 -21.53
CA GLN A 568 64.24 -24.70 -22.35
C GLN A 568 63.29 -24.51 -23.54
N MET A 569 62.59 -23.37 -23.64
CA MET A 569 61.64 -23.11 -24.72
C MET A 569 62.36 -22.74 -26.03
N THR A 570 61.93 -23.35 -27.14
CA THR A 570 62.56 -23.19 -28.47
C THR A 570 62.31 -21.83 -29.11
N ASP A 571 61.21 -21.16 -28.76
CA ASP A 571 60.83 -19.83 -29.30
C ASP A 571 61.35 -18.71 -28.38
N PRO A 572 62.23 -17.82 -28.88
CA PRO A 572 62.78 -16.71 -28.10
C PRO A 572 61.72 -15.77 -27.53
N ALA A 573 60.62 -15.53 -28.26
CA ALA A 573 59.54 -14.64 -27.80
C ALA A 573 58.74 -15.29 -26.66
N ALA A 574 58.40 -16.57 -26.80
CA ALA A 574 57.74 -17.34 -25.75
C ALA A 574 58.61 -17.48 -24.49
N ALA A 575 59.92 -17.66 -24.65
CA ALA A 575 60.86 -17.73 -23.53
C ALA A 575 60.90 -16.41 -22.73
N MET A 576 60.88 -15.26 -23.41
CA MET A 576 60.83 -13.93 -22.77
C MET A 576 59.53 -13.74 -21.98
N ILE A 577 58.39 -14.09 -22.57
CA ILE A 577 57.07 -14.01 -21.91
C ILE A 577 57.02 -14.95 -20.69
N ALA A 578 57.58 -16.15 -20.80
CA ALA A 578 57.61 -17.11 -19.70
C ALA A 578 58.45 -16.63 -18.50
N ARG A 579 59.57 -15.93 -18.74
CA ARG A 579 60.38 -15.33 -17.66
C ARG A 579 59.62 -14.20 -16.95
N GLU A 580 59.01 -13.29 -17.71
CA GLU A 580 58.21 -12.19 -17.16
C GLU A 580 56.99 -12.72 -16.39
N ALA A 581 56.33 -13.77 -16.91
CA ALA A 581 55.22 -14.43 -16.22
C ALA A 581 55.67 -15.09 -14.90
N ALA A 582 56.84 -15.74 -14.87
CA ALA A 582 57.39 -16.32 -13.66
C ALA A 582 57.72 -15.25 -12.59
N ALA A 583 58.28 -14.11 -13.01
CA ALA A 583 58.53 -12.97 -12.13
C ALA A 583 57.21 -12.40 -11.56
N LEU A 584 56.18 -12.29 -12.39
CA LEU A 584 54.86 -11.81 -11.99
C LEU A 584 54.15 -12.73 -11.00
N VAL A 585 54.23 -14.05 -11.20
CA VAL A 585 53.69 -15.05 -10.26
C VAL A 585 54.39 -14.97 -8.90
N ALA A 586 55.71 -14.78 -8.88
CA ALA A 586 56.45 -14.65 -7.62
C ALA A 586 56.18 -13.32 -6.89
N HIS A 587 56.03 -12.22 -7.63
CA HIS A 587 55.60 -10.94 -7.06
C HIS A 587 54.21 -11.08 -6.42
N ASP A 588 53.24 -11.71 -7.10
CA ASP A 588 51.90 -11.92 -6.57
C ASP A 588 51.87 -12.81 -5.32
N ALA A 589 52.70 -13.87 -5.30
CA ALA A 589 52.85 -14.75 -4.15
C ALA A 589 53.50 -14.03 -2.95
N SER A 590 54.40 -13.08 -3.18
CA SER A 590 55.07 -12.33 -2.11
C SER A 590 54.23 -11.17 -1.56
N LYS A 591 53.52 -10.44 -2.43
CA LYS A 591 52.69 -9.28 -2.07
C LYS A 591 51.33 -9.69 -1.50
N TYR A 592 50.79 -10.82 -1.96
CA TYR A 592 49.47 -11.33 -1.54
C TYR A 592 49.54 -12.83 -1.18
N PRO A 593 50.23 -13.19 -0.08
CA PRO A 593 50.44 -14.59 0.30
C PRO A 593 49.13 -15.28 0.67
N LEU A 594 48.97 -16.53 0.23
CA LEU A 594 47.91 -17.41 0.72
C LEU A 594 48.34 -18.03 2.06
N PRO A 595 47.40 -18.38 2.96
CA PRO A 595 47.71 -19.12 4.17
C PRO A 595 48.45 -20.43 3.82
N GLY A 596 49.68 -20.61 4.31
CA GLY A 596 50.50 -21.80 4.03
C GLY A 596 51.29 -21.77 2.71
N SER A 597 51.44 -20.61 2.06
CA SER A 597 52.24 -20.49 0.84
C SER A 597 53.76 -20.44 1.11
N GLU A 598 54.54 -21.13 0.29
CA GLU A 598 56.02 -21.12 0.32
C GLU A 598 56.59 -20.60 -1.01
N LEU A 599 57.48 -19.62 -0.93
CA LEU A 599 58.24 -19.07 -2.05
C LEU A 599 59.70 -19.52 -1.97
N LYS A 600 60.18 -20.25 -2.99
CA LYS A 600 61.59 -20.65 -3.11
C LYS A 600 62.29 -19.76 -4.12
N GLY A 601 63.16 -18.88 -3.63
CA GLY A 601 63.92 -17.89 -4.40
C GLY A 601 63.64 -16.44 -3.94
N THR A 602 64.52 -15.51 -4.29
CA THR A 602 64.35 -14.07 -4.00
C THR A 602 63.44 -13.45 -5.07
N PRO A 603 62.27 -12.90 -4.71
CA PRO A 603 61.39 -12.25 -5.68
C PRO A 603 62.04 -10.96 -6.22
N HIS A 604 61.91 -10.74 -7.52
CA HIS A 604 62.33 -9.49 -8.17
C HIS A 604 61.24 -8.43 -8.01
N THR A 605 61.62 -7.17 -7.78
CA THR A 605 60.69 -6.04 -7.77
C THR A 605 60.30 -5.71 -9.20
N ILE A 606 59.00 -5.76 -9.51
CA ILE A 606 58.51 -5.39 -10.85
C ILE A 606 58.51 -3.86 -10.97
N ASP A 607 59.04 -3.36 -12.08
CA ASP A 607 59.04 -1.93 -12.39
C ASP A 607 57.61 -1.41 -12.55
N HIS A 608 57.35 -0.22 -12.00
CA HIS A 608 56.06 0.43 -12.17
C HIS A 608 55.93 1.00 -13.58
N ILE A 609 54.99 0.45 -14.35
CA ILE A 609 54.59 0.99 -15.66
C ILE A 609 53.38 1.90 -15.45
N ASP A 610 53.42 3.10 -16.03
CA ASP A 610 52.29 4.05 -15.99
C ASP A 610 51.03 3.47 -16.64
N ASP A 611 49.87 3.77 -16.04
CA ASP A 611 48.57 3.23 -16.46
C ASP A 611 48.20 3.67 -17.90
N SER A 612 48.68 4.85 -18.35
CA SER A 612 48.53 5.33 -19.72
C SER A 612 49.32 4.49 -20.72
N ALA A 613 50.59 4.19 -20.42
CA ALA A 613 51.45 3.38 -21.26
C ALA A 613 50.93 1.93 -21.38
N LEU A 614 50.36 1.37 -20.30
CA LEU A 614 49.70 0.06 -20.34
C LEU A 614 48.42 0.07 -21.20
N ALA A 615 47.66 1.17 -21.19
CA ALA A 615 46.47 1.31 -22.04
C ALA A 615 46.85 1.39 -23.53
N ASP A 616 47.89 2.17 -23.85
CA ASP A 616 48.41 2.31 -25.21
C ASP A 616 48.98 0.98 -25.73
N ALA A 617 49.76 0.26 -24.90
CA ALA A 617 50.28 -1.06 -25.25
C ALA A 617 49.15 -2.08 -25.49
N ARG A 618 48.08 -2.07 -24.67
CA ARG A 618 46.90 -2.93 -24.88
C ARG A 618 46.18 -2.59 -26.19
N LEU A 619 46.08 -1.31 -26.53
CA LEU A 619 45.46 -0.85 -27.76
C LEU A 619 46.29 -1.28 -28.98
N LEU A 620 47.62 -1.15 -28.91
CA LEU A 620 48.54 -1.64 -29.95
C LEU A 620 48.42 -3.16 -30.14
N ILE A 621 48.44 -3.94 -29.06
CA ILE A 621 48.23 -5.39 -29.12
C ILE A 621 46.87 -5.73 -29.73
N LEU A 622 45.80 -5.03 -29.35
CA LEU A 622 44.46 -5.23 -29.94
C LEU A 622 44.41 -4.85 -31.43
N SER A 623 45.22 -3.90 -31.88
CA SER A 623 45.31 -3.51 -33.29
C SER A 623 46.12 -4.48 -34.14
N GLU A 624 47.14 -5.12 -33.56
CA GLU A 624 48.01 -6.08 -34.25
C GLU A 624 47.47 -7.51 -34.20
N THR A 625 46.72 -7.86 -33.16
CA THR A 625 46.13 -9.19 -33.02
C THR A 625 44.86 -9.30 -33.88
N LYS A 626 44.72 -10.44 -34.57
CA LYS A 626 43.47 -10.77 -35.27
C LYS A 626 42.31 -10.69 -34.26
N PRO A 627 41.16 -10.10 -34.63
CA PRO A 627 40.03 -9.98 -33.72
C PRO A 627 39.68 -11.37 -33.19
N ARG A 628 39.51 -11.48 -31.87
CA ARG A 628 39.04 -12.73 -31.27
C ARG A 628 37.71 -13.07 -31.92
N PRO A 629 37.48 -14.35 -32.30
CA PRO A 629 36.18 -14.75 -32.81
C PRO A 629 35.12 -14.32 -31.79
N SER A 630 34.08 -13.66 -32.28
CA SER A 630 32.97 -13.19 -31.46
C SER A 630 32.36 -14.36 -30.70
N LEU A 631 31.70 -14.09 -29.57
CA LEU A 631 31.03 -15.16 -28.82
C LEU A 631 30.06 -15.93 -29.73
N ALA A 632 29.43 -15.27 -30.70
CA ALA A 632 28.59 -15.89 -31.72
C ALA A 632 29.35 -16.76 -32.74
N GLU A 633 30.60 -16.43 -33.07
CA GLU A 633 31.45 -17.28 -33.91
C GLU A 633 32.04 -18.44 -33.13
N ILE A 634 32.41 -18.25 -31.86
CA ILE A 634 32.84 -19.33 -30.96
C ILE A 634 31.66 -20.28 -30.71
N GLN A 635 30.48 -19.72 -30.43
CA GLN A 635 29.24 -20.46 -30.29
C GLN A 635 28.85 -21.11 -31.61
N GLY A 636 28.99 -20.45 -32.75
CA GLY A 636 28.73 -21.04 -34.07
C GLY A 636 29.72 -22.15 -34.47
N VAL A 637 30.98 -22.08 -34.01
CA VAL A 637 31.96 -23.17 -34.18
C VAL A 637 31.69 -24.31 -33.19
N PHE A 638 31.18 -23.99 -32.00
CA PHE A 638 30.78 -24.96 -30.97
C PHE A 638 29.48 -25.69 -31.36
N ASP A 639 28.45 -24.94 -31.76
CA ASP A 639 27.15 -25.39 -32.28
C ASP A 639 27.32 -26.04 -33.66
N GLY A 640 28.26 -25.58 -34.48
CA GLY A 640 28.66 -26.19 -35.75
C GLY A 640 29.50 -27.48 -35.58
N ARG A 641 30.06 -27.70 -34.38
CA ARG A 641 30.57 -29.02 -33.93
C ARG A 641 29.52 -29.85 -33.21
N ALA A 642 28.36 -29.28 -32.86
CA ALA A 642 27.24 -29.99 -32.28
C ALA A 642 26.33 -30.78 -33.26
N PRO A 643 26.42 -30.72 -34.61
CA PRO A 643 25.63 -31.60 -35.45
C PRO A 643 26.24 -33.01 -35.52
N ASP A 644 27.45 -33.22 -34.98
CA ASP A 644 27.87 -34.54 -34.48
C ASP A 644 27.13 -34.80 -33.16
N SER A 645 25.86 -35.14 -33.33
CA SER A 645 24.88 -35.47 -32.30
C SER A 645 25.19 -36.82 -31.62
N THR A 646 26.43 -36.99 -31.15
CA THR A 646 26.87 -38.05 -30.24
C THR A 646 27.24 -37.52 -28.86
N LEU A 647 26.99 -36.24 -28.59
CA LEU A 647 27.07 -35.64 -27.24
C LEU A 647 25.78 -34.95 -26.78
N LEU A 648 24.64 -35.36 -27.33
CA LEU A 648 23.37 -35.46 -26.59
C LEU A 648 23.15 -36.95 -26.30
N GLY A 649 23.87 -37.48 -25.30
CA GLY A 649 23.85 -38.92 -25.04
C GLY A 649 25.02 -39.49 -24.24
N LEU A 650 26.00 -38.68 -23.81
CA LEU A 650 27.07 -39.13 -22.92
C LEU A 650 27.01 -38.49 -21.51
N GLY A 651 25.81 -38.12 -21.09
CA GLY A 651 25.43 -37.97 -19.68
C GLY A 651 24.11 -38.64 -19.35
N CYS A 652 23.54 -39.41 -20.29
CA CYS A 652 22.22 -40.04 -20.17
C CYS A 652 22.30 -41.57 -20.23
N TYR A 653 23.45 -42.13 -19.83
CA TYR A 653 23.63 -43.57 -19.61
C TYR A 653 23.78 -43.90 -18.12
N ASN A 654 23.19 -43.08 -17.24
CA ASN A 654 22.70 -43.55 -15.97
C ASN A 654 21.18 -43.43 -16.01
N ASP A 655 20.48 -44.54 -15.78
CA ASP A 655 19.02 -44.68 -15.79
C ASP A 655 18.32 -43.92 -14.64
N ASP A 656 18.84 -42.77 -14.23
CA ASP A 656 18.27 -41.96 -13.16
C ASP A 656 17.46 -40.82 -13.79
N GLU A 657 16.14 -41.01 -13.89
CA GLU A 657 15.17 -39.98 -14.34
C GLU A 657 15.36 -38.63 -13.63
N GLU A 658 15.95 -38.65 -12.43
CA GLU A 658 16.32 -37.49 -11.61
C GLU A 658 17.33 -36.56 -12.32
N GLU A 659 18.36 -37.10 -12.97
CA GLU A 659 19.38 -36.30 -13.65
C GLU A 659 18.82 -35.64 -14.92
N GLN A 660 17.99 -36.34 -15.69
CA GLN A 660 17.30 -35.77 -16.85
C GLN A 660 16.33 -34.66 -16.44
N LYS A 661 15.58 -34.85 -15.34
CA LYS A 661 14.71 -33.80 -14.76
C LYS A 661 15.55 -32.60 -14.29
N SER A 662 16.74 -32.82 -13.76
CA SER A 662 17.64 -31.74 -13.33
C SER A 662 18.17 -30.91 -14.50
N ALA A 663 18.56 -31.56 -15.61
CA ALA A 663 19.03 -30.88 -16.82
C ALA A 663 17.90 -30.09 -17.50
N MET A 664 16.69 -30.64 -17.56
CA MET A 664 15.52 -29.95 -18.08
C MET A 664 15.11 -28.76 -17.20
N ARG A 665 15.22 -28.88 -15.87
CA ARG A 665 15.02 -27.76 -14.94
C ARG A 665 16.06 -26.66 -15.15
N ALA A 666 17.34 -27.00 -15.29
CA ALA A 666 18.39 -26.02 -15.56
C ALA A 666 18.19 -25.29 -16.90
N ALA A 667 17.77 -26.00 -17.95
CA ALA A 667 17.43 -25.40 -19.24
C ALA A 667 16.19 -24.48 -19.14
N PHE A 668 15.19 -24.88 -18.36
CA PHE A 668 14.00 -24.07 -18.08
C PHE A 668 14.37 -22.80 -17.30
N ASP A 669 15.18 -22.93 -16.24
CA ASP A 669 15.63 -21.80 -15.43
C ASP A 669 16.44 -20.80 -16.27
N SER A 670 17.32 -21.30 -17.15
CA SER A 670 18.06 -20.43 -18.09
C SER A 670 17.15 -19.72 -19.09
N ALA A 671 16.11 -20.39 -19.60
CA ALA A 671 15.13 -19.75 -20.48
C ALA A 671 14.29 -18.72 -19.71
N GLN A 672 13.91 -19.02 -18.47
CA GLN A 672 13.18 -18.11 -17.59
C GLN A 672 14.01 -16.86 -17.29
N ASP A 673 15.29 -16.99 -16.98
CA ASP A 673 16.19 -15.87 -16.73
C ASP A 673 16.36 -14.99 -17.97
N SER A 674 16.45 -15.59 -19.16
CA SER A 674 16.50 -14.86 -20.44
C SER A 674 15.20 -14.10 -20.74
N ILE A 675 14.05 -14.72 -20.45
CA ILE A 675 12.73 -14.07 -20.57
C ILE A 675 12.62 -12.92 -19.57
N MET A 676 13.07 -13.11 -18.33
CA MET A 676 13.04 -12.06 -17.32
C MET A 676 13.96 -10.89 -17.70
N ALA A 677 15.17 -11.16 -18.19
CA ALA A 677 16.09 -10.14 -18.66
C ALA A 677 15.51 -9.34 -19.84
N SER A 678 14.97 -10.02 -20.86
CA SER A 678 14.34 -9.36 -22.01
C SER A 678 13.08 -8.58 -21.63
N ALA A 679 12.29 -9.07 -20.67
CA ALA A 679 11.15 -8.34 -20.13
C ALA A 679 11.59 -7.09 -19.35
N GLU A 680 12.66 -7.16 -18.57
CA GLU A 680 13.22 -5.99 -17.89
C GLU A 680 13.75 -4.95 -18.87
N GLU A 681 14.43 -5.38 -19.94
CA GLU A 681 14.88 -4.50 -21.01
C GLU A 681 13.68 -3.88 -21.76
N GLY A 682 12.69 -4.69 -22.10
CA GLY A 682 11.43 -4.25 -22.71
C GLY A 682 10.74 -3.19 -21.87
N THR A 683 10.56 -3.44 -20.57
CA THR A 683 9.92 -2.47 -19.67
C THR A 683 10.74 -1.20 -19.48
N LYS A 684 12.09 -1.26 -19.48
CA LYS A 684 12.95 -0.07 -19.48
C LYS A 684 12.77 0.74 -20.77
N MET A 685 12.71 0.07 -21.92
CA MET A 685 12.50 0.70 -23.22
C MET A 685 11.10 1.30 -23.33
N GLU A 686 10.06 0.60 -22.87
CA GLU A 686 8.69 1.10 -22.83
C GLU A 686 8.57 2.32 -21.92
N LYS A 687 9.23 2.35 -20.76
CA LYS A 687 9.24 3.53 -19.89
C LYS A 687 9.91 4.73 -20.55
N LYS A 688 11.04 4.52 -21.25
CA LYS A 688 11.71 5.57 -22.03
C LYS A 688 10.81 6.07 -23.17
N LEU A 689 10.23 5.15 -23.94
CA LEU A 689 9.30 5.47 -25.02
C LEU A 689 8.05 6.18 -24.50
N ALA A 690 7.48 5.77 -23.37
CA ALA A 690 6.34 6.44 -22.76
C ALA A 690 6.67 7.86 -22.31
N LEU A 691 7.88 8.11 -21.80
CA LEU A 691 8.34 9.46 -21.42
C LEU A 691 8.40 10.39 -22.65
N HIS A 692 8.96 9.92 -23.76
CA HIS A 692 9.10 10.70 -24.98
C HIS A 692 7.81 10.79 -25.81
N LEU A 693 7.16 9.65 -26.07
CA LEU A 693 5.97 9.54 -26.92
C LEU A 693 4.67 9.86 -26.18
N GLY A 694 4.61 9.74 -24.85
CA GLY A 694 3.37 9.99 -24.11
C GLY A 694 2.83 11.41 -24.30
N GLY A 695 3.72 12.41 -24.37
CA GLY A 695 3.35 13.78 -24.70
C GLY A 695 2.83 13.93 -26.14
N TYR A 696 3.49 13.28 -27.10
CA TYR A 696 3.09 13.29 -28.51
C TYR A 696 1.76 12.56 -28.74
N GLN A 697 1.53 11.42 -28.08
CA GLN A 697 0.27 10.69 -28.12
C GLN A 697 -0.89 11.52 -27.57
N LYS A 698 -0.67 12.25 -26.46
CA LYS A 698 -1.67 13.19 -25.92
C LYS A 698 -1.98 14.32 -26.91
N ARG A 699 -0.94 14.89 -27.55
CA ARG A 699 -1.10 15.93 -28.57
C ARG A 699 -1.84 15.40 -29.80
N GLN A 700 -1.48 14.21 -30.28
CA GLN A 700 -2.16 13.53 -31.39
C GLN A 700 -3.63 13.29 -31.06
N LYS A 701 -3.94 12.79 -29.86
CA LYS A 701 -5.33 12.59 -29.42
C LYS A 701 -6.10 13.90 -29.40
N MET A 702 -5.55 14.95 -28.80
CA MET A 702 -6.17 16.28 -28.78
C MET A 702 -6.41 16.82 -30.20
N LEU A 703 -5.45 16.67 -31.11
CA LEU A 703 -5.61 17.12 -32.50
C LEU A 703 -6.68 16.32 -33.23
N LYS A 704 -6.73 15.00 -33.02
CA LYS A 704 -7.78 14.14 -33.58
C LYS A 704 -9.17 14.57 -33.11
N ASP A 705 -9.31 14.83 -31.82
CA ASP A 705 -10.58 15.29 -31.23
C ASP A 705 -10.97 16.66 -31.81
N LYS A 706 -10.04 17.62 -31.89
CA LYS A 706 -10.29 18.93 -32.52
C LYS A 706 -10.69 18.85 -33.99
N VAL A 707 -10.07 17.96 -34.77
CA VAL A 707 -10.42 17.74 -36.17
C VAL A 707 -11.83 17.16 -36.28
N LYS A 708 -12.19 16.23 -35.39
CA LYS A 708 -13.54 15.66 -35.34
C LYS A 708 -14.59 16.73 -35.00
N ASP A 709 -14.35 17.53 -33.97
CA ASP A 709 -15.26 18.61 -33.57
C ASP A 709 -15.44 19.65 -34.69
N ALA A 710 -14.35 20.02 -35.36
CA ALA A 710 -14.39 20.94 -36.50
C ALA A 710 -15.18 20.35 -37.69
N TRP A 711 -15.04 19.05 -37.94
CA TRP A 711 -15.80 18.37 -38.99
C TRP A 711 -17.30 18.33 -38.67
N GLU A 712 -17.68 17.98 -37.44
CA GLU A 712 -19.09 18.00 -37.00
C GLU A 712 -19.68 19.41 -37.06
N ALA A 713 -18.92 20.43 -36.67
CA ALA A 713 -19.35 21.83 -36.78
C ALA A 713 -19.55 22.26 -38.24
N LEU A 714 -18.66 21.84 -39.14
CA LEU A 714 -18.76 22.10 -40.57
C LEU A 714 -19.99 21.42 -41.19
N GLU A 715 -20.28 20.17 -40.79
CA GLU A 715 -21.46 19.44 -41.24
C GLU A 715 -22.76 20.12 -40.77
N LYS A 716 -22.83 20.52 -39.49
CA LYS A 716 -23.96 21.30 -38.97
C LYS A 716 -24.14 22.62 -39.71
N ALA A 717 -23.05 23.34 -40.00
CA ALA A 717 -23.10 24.59 -40.76
C ALA A 717 -23.57 24.38 -42.21
N ARG A 718 -23.15 23.28 -42.86
CA ARG A 718 -23.63 22.91 -44.21
C ARG A 718 -25.11 22.57 -44.22
N ASN A 719 -25.57 21.80 -43.24
CA ASN A 719 -26.98 21.46 -43.10
C ASN A 719 -27.83 22.70 -42.83
N ALA A 720 -27.35 23.61 -41.97
CA ALA A 720 -27.99 24.89 -41.70
C ALA A 720 -28.04 25.77 -42.97
N LEU A 721 -26.94 25.86 -43.71
CA LEU A 721 -26.89 26.61 -44.98
C LEU A 721 -27.91 26.05 -45.98
N GLY A 722 -27.97 24.73 -46.15
CA GLY A 722 -28.97 24.09 -47.02
C GLY A 722 -30.40 24.37 -46.57
N GLY A 723 -30.65 24.34 -45.25
CA GLY A 723 -31.93 24.72 -44.66
C GLY A 723 -32.28 26.20 -44.87
N PHE A 724 -31.32 27.12 -44.76
CA PHE A 724 -31.56 28.54 -45.00
C PHE A 724 -31.75 28.86 -46.48
N GLN A 725 -31.08 28.15 -47.39
CA GLN A 725 -31.31 28.29 -48.82
C GLN A 725 -32.73 27.88 -49.21
N THR A 726 -33.21 26.74 -48.71
CA THR A 726 -34.60 26.30 -48.96
C THR A 726 -35.61 27.23 -48.29
N LEU A 727 -35.32 27.69 -47.06
CA LEU A 727 -36.16 28.66 -46.37
C LEU A 727 -36.25 29.98 -47.13
N ALA A 728 -35.13 30.51 -47.64
CA ALA A 728 -35.11 31.75 -48.42
C ALA A 728 -35.99 31.64 -49.68
N ILE A 729 -35.88 30.54 -50.42
CA ILE A 729 -36.74 30.28 -51.58
C ILE A 729 -38.22 30.23 -51.15
N SER A 730 -38.53 29.59 -50.02
CA SER A 730 -39.91 29.50 -49.52
C SER A 730 -40.46 30.85 -49.07
N GLU A 731 -39.63 31.70 -48.46
CA GLU A 731 -39.99 33.04 -48.02
C GLU A 731 -40.24 33.96 -49.22
N ASP A 732 -39.42 33.90 -50.27
CA ASP A 732 -39.65 34.67 -51.50
C ASP A 732 -41.01 34.33 -52.14
N VAL A 733 -41.38 33.05 -52.16
CA VAL A 733 -42.69 32.58 -52.63
C VAL A 733 -43.82 33.02 -51.67
N ALA A 734 -43.59 32.98 -50.37
CA ALA A 734 -44.58 33.38 -49.38
C ALA A 734 -44.87 34.89 -49.42
N VAL A 735 -43.83 35.71 -49.56
CA VAL A 735 -43.92 37.18 -49.67
C VAL A 735 -44.69 37.58 -50.93
N THR A 736 -44.36 36.99 -52.08
CA THR A 736 -45.07 37.26 -53.34
C THR A 736 -46.56 36.93 -53.24
N ARG A 737 -46.90 35.73 -52.76
CA ARG A 737 -48.29 35.32 -52.56
C ARG A 737 -49.06 36.22 -51.60
N ARG A 738 -48.42 36.64 -50.50
CA ARG A 738 -49.05 37.52 -49.50
C ARG A 738 -49.29 38.92 -50.08
N LEU A 739 -48.35 39.46 -50.86
CA LEU A 739 -48.52 40.75 -51.53
C LEU A 739 -49.61 40.70 -52.61
N GLU A 740 -49.71 39.60 -53.36
CA GLU A 740 -50.78 39.41 -54.36
C GLU A 740 -52.16 39.37 -53.70
N ALA A 741 -52.33 38.58 -52.63
CA ALA A 741 -53.59 38.51 -51.89
C ALA A 741 -54.01 39.90 -51.35
N LEU A 742 -53.07 40.64 -50.76
CA LEU A 742 -53.34 42.00 -50.27
C LEU A 742 -53.70 42.96 -51.41
N ARG A 743 -53.05 42.86 -52.57
CA ARG A 743 -53.38 43.66 -53.76
C ARG A 743 -54.79 43.37 -54.25
N GLU A 744 -55.19 42.10 -54.30
CA GLU A 744 -56.54 41.69 -54.67
C GLU A 744 -57.58 42.23 -53.69
N GLU A 745 -57.36 42.07 -52.38
CA GLU A 745 -58.26 42.61 -51.34
C GLU A 745 -58.40 44.13 -51.45
N VAL A 746 -57.29 44.86 -51.57
CA VAL A 746 -57.30 46.32 -51.74
C VAL A 746 -58.03 46.72 -53.02
N SER A 747 -57.84 45.99 -54.13
CA SER A 747 -58.55 46.27 -55.37
C SER A 747 -60.08 46.10 -55.23
N LEU A 748 -60.51 45.10 -54.48
CA LEU A 748 -61.92 44.82 -54.21
C LEU A 748 -62.53 45.92 -53.33
N VAL A 749 -61.83 46.31 -52.25
CA VAL A 749 -62.24 47.41 -51.38
C VAL A 749 -62.34 48.72 -52.16
N THR A 750 -61.33 49.03 -52.98
CA THR A 750 -61.32 50.25 -53.81
C THR A 750 -62.48 50.27 -54.82
N ARG A 751 -62.81 49.12 -55.43
CA ARG A 751 -63.96 49.01 -56.34
C ARG A 751 -65.28 49.24 -55.60
N ARG A 752 -65.45 48.66 -54.41
CA ARG A 752 -66.63 48.88 -53.57
C ARG A 752 -66.77 50.34 -53.12
N GLU A 753 -65.67 50.96 -52.73
CA GLU A 753 -65.64 52.38 -52.34
C GLU A 753 -66.08 53.27 -53.51
N ARG A 754 -65.56 53.04 -54.72
CA ARG A 754 -66.01 53.76 -55.92
C ARG A 754 -67.50 53.59 -56.19
N GLN A 755 -68.01 52.37 -56.11
CA GLN A 755 -69.44 52.11 -56.31
C GLN A 755 -70.30 52.87 -55.28
N ALA A 756 -69.91 52.85 -54.01
CA ALA A 756 -70.61 53.59 -52.95
C ALA A 756 -70.55 55.12 -53.17
N GLN A 757 -69.41 55.65 -53.63
CA GLN A 757 -69.27 57.07 -53.97
C GLN A 757 -70.13 57.46 -55.18
N ASP A 758 -70.21 56.61 -56.20
CA ASP A 758 -71.06 56.83 -57.39
C ASP A 758 -72.55 56.77 -57.04
N GLU A 759 -72.96 55.82 -56.19
CA GLU A 759 -74.34 55.76 -55.65
C GLU A 759 -74.66 57.00 -54.82
N PHE A 760 -73.76 57.42 -53.94
CA PHE A 760 -73.93 58.65 -53.16
C PHE A 760 -74.06 59.88 -54.07
N ARG A 761 -73.25 59.96 -55.13
CA ARG A 761 -73.35 61.04 -56.13
C ARG A 761 -74.70 61.02 -56.82
N LYS A 762 -75.20 59.86 -57.28
CA LYS A 762 -76.52 59.73 -57.91
C LYS A 762 -77.65 60.17 -56.97
N VAL A 763 -77.66 59.68 -55.73
CA VAL A 763 -78.67 60.05 -54.72
C VAL A 763 -78.61 61.54 -54.41
N ARG A 764 -77.40 62.12 -54.37
CA ARG A 764 -77.23 63.57 -54.19
C ARG A 764 -77.78 64.35 -55.38
N ASP A 765 -77.48 63.94 -56.60
CA ASP A 765 -77.97 64.58 -57.83
C ASP A 765 -79.51 64.47 -57.92
N GLU A 766 -80.10 63.34 -57.51
CA GLU A 766 -81.56 63.16 -57.37
C GLU A 766 -82.16 64.12 -56.33
N LEU A 767 -81.54 64.24 -55.16
CA LEU A 767 -81.96 65.16 -54.11
C LEU A 767 -81.83 66.62 -54.55
N ASP A 768 -80.76 66.98 -55.24
CA ASP A 768 -80.54 68.32 -55.79
C ASP A 768 -81.55 68.61 -56.91
N ALA A 769 -81.90 67.63 -57.75
CA ALA A 769 -82.95 67.75 -58.77
C ALA A 769 -84.35 67.93 -58.15
N LEU A 770 -84.67 67.18 -57.08
CA LEU A 770 -85.92 67.36 -56.32
C LEU A 770 -86.00 68.74 -55.67
N ARG A 771 -84.87 69.28 -55.18
CA ARG A 771 -84.78 70.65 -54.64
C ARG A 771 -84.88 71.72 -55.73
N ALA A 772 -84.27 71.50 -56.89
CA ALA A 772 -84.28 72.44 -58.02
C ALA A 772 -85.64 72.47 -58.76
N GLY A 773 -86.40 71.38 -58.71
CA GLY A 773 -87.72 71.23 -59.34
C GLY A 773 -88.85 72.08 -58.74
N GLY A 774 -88.59 72.87 -57.69
CA GLY A 774 -89.53 73.90 -57.25
C GLY A 774 -90.92 73.40 -56.84
N VAL A 775 -91.03 72.20 -56.24
CA VAL A 775 -92.26 71.81 -55.55
C VAL A 775 -92.12 72.20 -54.08
N ASN A 776 -92.48 73.46 -53.81
CA ASN A 776 -93.09 73.83 -52.53
C ASN A 776 -94.34 72.97 -52.36
N GLY A 777 -94.25 71.92 -51.56
CA GLY A 777 -95.37 71.04 -51.26
C GLY A 777 -95.27 70.54 -49.83
N TYR A 778 -95.89 71.28 -48.93
CA TYR A 778 -96.22 70.89 -47.57
C TYR A 778 -96.84 69.48 -47.54
N HIS A 779 -96.25 68.56 -46.76
CA HIS A 779 -96.96 67.61 -45.90
C HIS A 779 -96.01 66.96 -44.89
#